data_AF-A0AAE0THD5-F1
#
_entry.id   AF-A0AAE0THD5-F1
#
_cell.length_a   1.000
_cell.length_b   1.000
_cell.length_c   1.000
_cell.angle_alpha   90.00
_cell.angle_beta   90.00
_cell.angle_gamma   90.00
#
_symmetry.space_group_name_H-M   'P 1'
#
loop_
_entity.id
_entity.type
_entity.pdbx_description
1 polymer ?
#
loop_
_entity_poly.entity_id
_entity_poly.type
_entity_poly.pdbx_seq_one_letter_code
_entity_poly.pdbx_strand_id
1 'polypeptide(L)'
;MDDNILLCKLILIVNKAASPGQYRSAHLNLDMTYDTTGSGNGIARIKGDQKPDVDYAGSDLLLSDEDYIKYPDLQMFPVMAGAVVAAFNIPGVKNLNLTLQHLVGIYKGTIISWNHPSLQVANPELVLPNTSIIPIARRDVSGTTEIFTTALSLTDPSWYDTLGIFSEGQSSDYSFRWNLSVVKVFGYTNHGMTGMILSVTNSIGYVSIADAKEANLMWADIVNPAGNLVSASVQNVQNAMEDFRSQMSGRMTIRLVNAPGEYSYPLSAYTYFIVRINTMQNCDTAVELVRYIEWILTNEAMREESIQKDMVPILLPLASLVIENILKKITCNSQNVYNMMLQQVENENPKQEETWRIPTYVVITFLVACIIVASILLIRHQLHIHSELIKDKWKISVSEITTERISRHSGRSYTSIQTIHSIPAFVQQAWSTDEIYFYKAERVLVKQCMFSDRRFKLKTRKDILFFKKSINHPNVLKFFGLMETGKEWQSVWEPGIRGSIESIIHNCCLKLGVSAKIAILIDILKGMRYLHQKQIAHGFLRGSTCLVDSKWTVKVAHWEECKILADQDYKCLPGVITDYQQDYFKAKELYWTAPEIIKFNTMPTLSSDLYSFAMVIQEVFSQENPYYELRNTHTPSEIIQAVIACYLRPTFNTVIPASLVEIMEKLWDADPFARPNFHAVHKKFKVSFPTHDSVMDCMMKSMDDYVHSLEARVNEIREESNITKHRMKHILMQYMPEEVINAWSHGHKINNEDFSSASVIVCKIKHDYLNDTQTSMDHINTLHRVLDNIIRSPHCVVLGKCEGYFVCVTGVSVKATAHAQHACQVAKNIMHWIQSFSNELGLKTMLPVKIGIGSGRVTVGVIGDVVPKYAVVGDGNKIAYEMYRLALYGKVRISQQTYFLLPEESDIKIKKETHIDKVPIQSLLLLLSSHMSKHSNKSMRSVIAYFVLITVVKYI
;
A
#
# COMPACT_ATOMS: atom_id res chain seq x y z
N MET A 1 -49.90 -16.20 -8.87
CA MET A 1 -49.80 -15.58 -10.21
C MET A 1 -48.31 -15.36 -10.42
N ASP A 2 -47.57 -16.43 -10.70
CA ASP A 2 -46.11 -16.41 -10.72
C ASP A 2 -45.59 -17.35 -11.80
N ASP A 3 -46.05 -17.15 -13.04
CA ASP A 3 -45.52 -17.82 -14.23
C ASP A 3 -45.71 -16.86 -15.40
N ASN A 4 -44.64 -16.13 -15.76
CA ASN A 4 -44.36 -15.42 -17.04
C ASN A 4 -43.62 -14.09 -16.80
N ILE A 5 -42.37 -14.17 -16.33
CA ILE A 5 -41.42 -13.06 -16.49
C ILE A 5 -40.32 -13.57 -17.42
N LEU A 6 -40.37 -13.13 -18.68
CA LEU A 6 -39.39 -13.46 -19.70
C LEU A 6 -38.06 -12.76 -19.34
N LEU A 7 -37.12 -13.51 -18.76
CA LEU A 7 -35.77 -13.03 -18.50
C LEU A 7 -34.99 -12.91 -19.83
N CYS A 8 -34.92 -11.71 -20.39
CA CYS A 8 -33.98 -11.41 -21.48
C CYS A 8 -32.56 -11.37 -20.92
N LYS A 9 -31.72 -12.32 -21.36
CA LYS A 9 -30.33 -12.47 -20.94
C LYS A 9 -29.42 -11.92 -22.03
N LEU A 10 -28.79 -10.78 -21.78
CA LEU A 10 -27.89 -10.12 -22.73
C LEU A 10 -26.45 -10.30 -22.26
N ILE A 11 -25.58 -10.87 -23.10
CA ILE A 11 -24.15 -11.04 -22.78
C ILE A 11 -23.35 -9.94 -23.49
N LEU A 12 -22.65 -9.11 -22.72
CA LEU A 12 -21.94 -7.93 -23.20
C LEU A 12 -20.43 -8.13 -23.15
N ILE A 13 -19.70 -7.67 -24.17
CA ILE A 13 -18.24 -7.57 -24.18
C ILE A 13 -17.89 -6.16 -24.66
N VAL A 14 -17.86 -5.15 -23.79
CA VAL A 14 -17.50 -3.77 -24.17
C VAL A 14 -16.56 -3.14 -23.14
N ASN A 15 -15.77 -2.15 -23.53
CA ASN A 15 -15.08 -1.24 -22.63
C ASN A 15 -15.95 -0.75 -21.44
N LYS A 16 -15.35 -0.58 -20.25
CA LYS A 16 -15.98 -0.37 -18.93
C LYS A 16 -16.89 0.89 -18.87
N ALA A 17 -16.75 1.81 -19.81
CA ALA A 17 -17.59 2.98 -19.96
C ALA A 17 -18.99 2.68 -20.50
N ALA A 18 -19.16 1.63 -21.31
CA ALA A 18 -20.46 1.19 -21.83
C ALA A 18 -21.15 0.15 -20.94
N SER A 19 -20.81 0.11 -19.64
CA SER A 19 -21.37 -0.88 -18.73
C SER A 19 -22.88 -0.65 -18.55
N PRO A 20 -23.71 -1.70 -18.53
CA PRO A 20 -25.16 -1.61 -18.52
C PRO A 20 -25.75 -1.12 -17.19
N GLY A 21 -24.92 -0.79 -16.19
CA GLY A 21 -25.33 -0.60 -14.80
C GLY A 21 -26.43 0.44 -14.61
N GLN A 22 -26.32 1.60 -15.29
CA GLN A 22 -27.35 2.64 -15.22
C GLN A 22 -28.64 2.21 -15.93
N TYR A 23 -28.55 1.67 -17.15
CA TYR A 23 -29.72 1.19 -17.88
C TYR A 23 -30.44 0.06 -17.13
N ARG A 24 -29.68 -0.85 -16.50
CA ARG A 24 -30.20 -1.92 -15.62
C ARG A 24 -30.93 -1.36 -14.40
N SER A 25 -30.38 -0.31 -13.78
CA SER A 25 -31.02 0.31 -12.61
C SER A 25 -32.35 1.00 -12.95
N ALA A 26 -32.52 1.43 -14.21
CA ALA A 26 -33.77 2.00 -14.72
C ALA A 26 -34.77 0.93 -15.20
N HIS A 27 -34.31 -0.27 -15.56
CA HIS A 27 -35.13 -1.37 -16.09
C HIS A 27 -35.00 -2.63 -15.23
N LEU A 28 -35.71 -2.66 -14.09
CA LEU A 28 -35.64 -3.71 -13.06
C LEU A 28 -35.96 -5.14 -13.56
N ASN A 29 -36.60 -5.29 -14.72
CA ASN A 29 -36.99 -6.57 -15.31
C ASN A 29 -35.97 -7.11 -16.34
N LEU A 30 -34.77 -6.51 -16.47
CA LEU A 30 -33.76 -6.87 -17.46
C LEU A 30 -32.47 -7.41 -16.80
N ASP A 31 -32.02 -8.61 -17.20
CA ASP A 31 -30.78 -9.22 -16.71
C ASP A 31 -29.66 -9.16 -17.76
N MET A 32 -28.81 -8.13 -17.64
CA MET A 32 -27.62 -7.96 -18.48
C MET A 32 -26.37 -8.45 -17.76
N THR A 33 -25.57 -9.26 -18.44
CA THR A 33 -24.31 -9.85 -17.95
C THR A 33 -23.14 -9.33 -18.76
N TYR A 34 -22.18 -8.70 -18.10
CA TYR A 34 -20.97 -8.16 -18.73
C TYR A 34 -19.78 -9.10 -18.51
N ASP A 35 -19.04 -9.40 -19.58
CA ASP A 35 -17.85 -10.24 -19.58
C ASP A 35 -16.64 -9.47 -20.13
N THR A 36 -15.66 -9.19 -19.26
CA THR A 36 -14.43 -8.45 -19.58
C THR A 36 -13.47 -9.33 -20.39
N THR A 37 -13.70 -9.45 -21.70
CA THR A 37 -12.83 -10.20 -22.63
C THR A 37 -12.30 -9.31 -23.75
N GLY A 38 -11.22 -9.74 -24.42
CA GLY A 38 -10.63 -9.00 -25.54
C GLY A 38 -11.51 -9.01 -26.80
N SER A 39 -11.31 -8.04 -27.70
CA SER A 39 -12.09 -7.89 -28.94
C SER A 39 -12.13 -9.16 -29.80
N GLY A 40 -11.04 -9.92 -29.85
CA GLY A 40 -10.99 -11.21 -30.57
C GLY A 40 -11.99 -12.23 -30.02
N ASN A 41 -12.12 -12.34 -28.70
CA ASN A 41 -13.12 -13.22 -28.07
C ASN A 41 -14.54 -12.73 -28.34
N GLY A 42 -14.77 -11.41 -28.34
CA GLY A 42 -16.06 -10.82 -28.70
C GLY A 42 -16.48 -11.18 -30.12
N ILE A 43 -15.58 -11.00 -31.09
CA ILE A 43 -15.79 -11.38 -32.49
C ILE A 43 -16.02 -12.89 -32.63
N ALA A 44 -15.24 -13.74 -31.97
CA ALA A 44 -15.40 -15.20 -32.06
C ALA A 44 -16.77 -15.67 -31.51
N ARG A 45 -17.22 -15.08 -30.40
CA ARG A 45 -18.50 -15.44 -29.78
C ARG A 45 -19.71 -14.93 -30.55
N ILE A 46 -19.67 -13.72 -31.11
CA ILE A 46 -20.79 -13.22 -31.94
C ILE A 46 -20.90 -14.01 -33.25
N LYS A 47 -19.78 -14.52 -33.79
CA LYS A 47 -19.77 -15.44 -34.96
C LYS A 47 -20.27 -16.85 -34.64
N GLY A 48 -20.34 -17.22 -33.37
CA GLY A 48 -20.69 -18.56 -32.92
C GLY A 48 -19.52 -19.56 -32.96
N ASP A 49 -18.29 -19.08 -33.14
CA ASP A 49 -17.08 -19.91 -33.16
C ASP A 49 -16.64 -20.31 -31.73
N GLN A 50 -17.13 -19.60 -30.70
CA GLN A 50 -16.87 -19.87 -29.29
C GLN A 50 -18.14 -19.73 -28.44
N LYS A 51 -18.34 -20.64 -27.48
CA LYS A 51 -19.51 -20.65 -26.57
C LYS A 51 -19.20 -20.03 -25.19
N PRO A 52 -20.20 -19.49 -24.47
CA PRO A 52 -21.57 -19.27 -24.94
C PRO A 52 -21.64 -18.11 -25.95
N ASP A 53 -22.54 -18.22 -26.93
CA ASP A 53 -22.78 -17.13 -27.89
C ASP A 53 -23.26 -15.87 -27.18
N VAL A 54 -23.21 -14.74 -27.88
CA VAL A 54 -23.61 -13.42 -27.36
C VAL A 54 -24.59 -12.75 -28.31
N ASP A 55 -25.50 -11.93 -27.79
CA ASP A 55 -26.49 -11.19 -28.61
C ASP A 55 -25.85 -9.99 -29.32
N TYR A 56 -24.81 -9.41 -28.71
CA TYR A 56 -23.94 -8.43 -29.35
C TYR A 56 -22.53 -8.52 -28.77
N ALA A 57 -21.54 -7.99 -29.50
CA ALA A 57 -20.17 -7.87 -29.02
C ALA A 57 -19.65 -6.45 -29.22
N GLY A 58 -18.88 -5.94 -28.28
CA GLY A 58 -18.04 -4.76 -28.47
C GLY A 58 -16.65 -5.17 -28.95
N SER A 59 -16.09 -4.38 -29.86
CA SER A 59 -14.80 -4.65 -30.48
C SER A 59 -14.12 -3.35 -30.88
N ASP A 60 -12.81 -3.26 -30.64
CA ASP A 60 -11.98 -2.21 -31.25
C ASP A 60 -11.31 -2.72 -32.54
N LEU A 61 -11.45 -4.02 -32.85
CA LEU A 61 -11.06 -4.65 -34.11
C LEU A 61 -12.21 -4.55 -35.10
N LEU A 62 -11.89 -4.26 -36.36
CA LEU A 62 -12.86 -4.29 -37.46
C LEU A 62 -13.12 -5.73 -37.92
N LEU A 63 -14.37 -6.03 -38.31
CA LEU A 63 -14.67 -7.27 -39.04
C LEU A 63 -13.96 -7.27 -40.40
N SER A 64 -13.42 -8.41 -40.81
CA SER A 64 -12.81 -8.56 -42.13
C SER A 64 -13.88 -8.63 -43.22
N ASP A 65 -13.51 -8.37 -44.48
CA ASP A 65 -14.45 -8.56 -45.60
C ASP A 65 -14.89 -10.04 -45.72
N GLU A 66 -14.02 -10.99 -45.37
CA GLU A 66 -14.36 -12.42 -45.29
C GLU A 66 -15.42 -12.71 -44.22
N ASP A 67 -15.36 -12.02 -43.08
CA ASP A 67 -16.35 -12.15 -42.02
C ASP A 67 -17.73 -11.69 -42.48
N TYR A 68 -17.81 -10.57 -43.21
CA TYR A 68 -19.07 -10.10 -43.78
C TYR A 68 -19.62 -11.02 -44.87
N ILE A 69 -18.74 -11.67 -45.64
CA ILE A 69 -19.17 -12.68 -46.64
C ILE A 69 -19.73 -13.91 -45.94
N LYS A 70 -19.06 -14.39 -44.88
CA LYS A 70 -19.45 -15.61 -44.15
C LYS A 70 -20.66 -15.39 -43.24
N TYR A 71 -20.78 -14.20 -42.66
CA TYR A 71 -21.84 -13.81 -41.72
C TYR A 71 -22.49 -12.50 -42.21
N PRO A 72 -23.30 -12.54 -43.28
CA PRO A 72 -23.88 -11.34 -43.91
C PRO A 72 -24.92 -10.62 -43.03
N ASP A 73 -25.31 -11.24 -41.92
CA ASP A 73 -26.21 -10.69 -40.92
C ASP A 73 -25.48 -9.91 -39.82
N LEU A 74 -24.14 -9.89 -39.79
CA LEU A 74 -23.40 -9.07 -38.84
C LEU A 74 -23.24 -7.64 -39.36
N GLN A 75 -23.56 -6.67 -38.51
CA GLN A 75 -23.30 -5.25 -38.78
C GLN A 75 -22.51 -4.64 -37.62
N MET A 76 -21.51 -3.82 -37.99
CA MET A 76 -20.65 -3.11 -37.06
C MET A 76 -20.91 -1.60 -37.11
N PHE A 77 -20.84 -0.90 -35.98
CA PHE A 77 -20.95 0.56 -35.94
C PHE A 77 -20.32 1.16 -34.66
N PRO A 78 -19.80 2.40 -34.73
CA PRO A 78 -19.14 3.01 -33.60
C PRO A 78 -20.17 3.41 -32.54
N VAL A 79 -19.78 3.33 -31.27
CA VAL A 79 -20.60 3.78 -30.13
C VAL A 79 -19.89 4.78 -29.24
N MET A 80 -18.56 4.69 -29.14
CA MET A 80 -17.69 5.59 -28.39
C MET A 80 -16.27 5.52 -28.94
N ALA A 81 -15.40 6.41 -28.52
CA ALA A 81 -13.97 6.39 -28.85
C ALA A 81 -13.11 6.51 -27.59
N GLY A 82 -11.87 6.08 -27.68
CA GLY A 82 -10.89 6.18 -26.61
C GLY A 82 -9.46 6.35 -27.16
N ALA A 83 -8.51 6.40 -26.24
CA ALA A 83 -7.08 6.46 -26.55
C ALA A 83 -6.34 5.24 -26.02
N VAL A 84 -5.39 4.74 -26.81
CA VAL A 84 -4.32 3.84 -26.34
C VAL A 84 -3.11 4.70 -25.97
N VAL A 85 -2.61 4.57 -24.75
CA VAL A 85 -1.48 5.35 -24.24
C VAL A 85 -0.22 4.50 -24.15
N ALA A 86 0.94 5.13 -24.39
CA ALA A 86 2.24 4.53 -24.12
C ALA A 86 2.58 4.71 -22.63
N ALA A 87 2.12 3.78 -21.80
CA ALA A 87 2.35 3.78 -20.36
C ALA A 87 3.76 3.29 -20.02
N PHE A 88 4.42 3.91 -19.05
CA PHE A 88 5.80 3.60 -18.68
C PHE A 88 5.99 3.56 -17.16
N ASN A 89 7.07 2.89 -16.74
CA ASN A 89 7.51 2.84 -15.36
C ASN A 89 9.00 3.12 -15.29
N ILE A 90 9.35 4.39 -15.13
CA ILE A 90 10.75 4.85 -15.01
C ILE A 90 10.86 5.57 -13.66
N PRO A 91 11.67 5.04 -12.71
CA PRO A 91 11.81 5.66 -11.40
C PRO A 91 12.19 7.15 -11.49
N GLY A 92 11.37 8.02 -10.87
CA GLY A 92 11.62 9.46 -10.80
C GLY A 92 11.14 10.28 -12.01
N VAL A 93 10.65 9.67 -13.09
CA VAL A 93 10.15 10.36 -14.28
C VAL A 93 8.62 10.37 -14.25
N LYS A 94 8.00 11.56 -14.40
CA LYS A 94 6.54 11.73 -14.40
C LYS A 94 5.96 12.14 -15.75
N ASN A 95 6.67 12.99 -16.47
CA ASN A 95 6.29 13.45 -17.81
C ASN A 95 7.32 12.91 -18.78
N LEU A 96 6.88 12.40 -19.93
CA LEU A 96 7.76 11.88 -20.97
C LEU A 96 7.16 12.23 -22.33
N ASN A 97 7.96 12.84 -23.19
CA ASN A 97 7.55 13.20 -24.54
C ASN A 97 8.14 12.21 -25.52
N LEU A 98 7.30 11.59 -26.35
CA LEU A 98 7.71 10.63 -27.36
C LEU A 98 7.19 11.05 -28.75
N THR A 99 7.85 10.56 -29.79
CA THR A 99 7.33 10.59 -31.15
C THR A 99 6.89 9.17 -31.50
N LEU A 100 6.05 8.99 -32.52
CA LEU A 100 5.73 7.66 -33.04
C LEU A 100 7.00 6.92 -33.52
N GLN A 101 7.98 7.66 -34.06
CA GLN A 101 9.29 7.10 -34.44
C GLN A 101 10.09 6.57 -33.25
N HIS A 102 9.97 7.18 -32.06
CA HIS A 102 10.56 6.61 -30.84
C HIS A 102 9.94 5.27 -30.47
N LEU A 103 8.61 5.15 -30.57
CA LEU A 103 7.92 3.88 -30.30
C LEU A 103 8.30 2.81 -31.33
N VAL A 104 8.40 3.17 -32.62
CA VAL A 104 8.94 2.28 -33.67
C VAL A 104 10.33 1.78 -33.28
N GLY A 105 11.23 2.68 -32.89
CA GLY A 105 12.60 2.33 -32.54
C GLY A 105 12.72 1.43 -31.30
N ILE A 106 11.89 1.67 -30.28
CA ILE A 106 11.84 0.84 -29.06
C ILE A 106 11.39 -0.58 -29.40
N TYR A 107 10.29 -0.74 -30.15
CA TYR A 107 9.74 -2.06 -30.46
C TYR A 107 10.47 -2.81 -31.60
N LYS A 108 11.24 -2.11 -32.44
CA LYS A 108 12.21 -2.73 -33.36
C LYS A 108 13.55 -3.08 -32.69
N GLY A 109 13.84 -2.50 -31.52
CA GLY A 109 15.10 -2.71 -30.79
C GLY A 109 16.27 -1.85 -31.30
N THR A 110 16.01 -0.77 -32.03
CA THR A 110 17.04 0.23 -32.39
C THR A 110 17.27 1.25 -31.26
N ILE A 111 16.26 1.46 -30.41
CA ILE A 111 16.36 2.26 -29.18
C ILE A 111 16.27 1.31 -27.97
N ILE A 112 17.41 1.01 -27.35
CA ILE A 112 17.51 -0.02 -26.29
C ILE A 112 17.71 0.53 -24.88
N SER A 113 18.00 1.83 -24.71
CA SER A 113 18.24 2.47 -23.41
C SER A 113 17.54 3.82 -23.29
N TRP A 114 17.14 4.20 -22.07
CA TRP A 114 16.39 5.43 -21.82
C TRP A 114 17.19 6.71 -22.11
N ASN A 115 18.51 6.68 -21.93
CA ASN A 115 19.42 7.78 -22.26
C ASN A 115 19.78 7.89 -23.75
N HIS A 116 19.05 7.20 -24.64
CA HIS A 116 19.30 7.28 -26.08
C HIS A 116 19.26 8.75 -26.57
N PRO A 117 20.19 9.20 -27.42
CA PRO A 117 20.29 10.62 -27.79
C PRO A 117 18.99 11.23 -28.32
N SER A 118 18.21 10.49 -29.12
CA SER A 118 16.94 10.98 -29.66
C SER A 118 15.87 11.19 -28.58
N LEU A 119 15.82 10.33 -27.55
CA LEU A 119 14.90 10.48 -26.42
C LEU A 119 15.29 11.69 -25.57
N GLN A 120 16.60 11.89 -25.36
CA GLN A 120 17.12 13.04 -24.62
C GLN A 120 16.84 14.36 -25.34
N VAL A 121 16.95 14.41 -26.67
CA VAL A 121 16.63 15.61 -27.47
C VAL A 121 15.15 15.97 -27.37
N ALA A 122 14.25 14.99 -27.35
CA ALA A 122 12.82 15.24 -27.15
C ALA A 122 12.45 15.62 -25.70
N ASN A 123 13.34 15.38 -24.75
CA ASN A 123 13.13 15.61 -23.31
C ASN A 123 14.31 16.37 -22.68
N PRO A 124 14.61 17.61 -23.11
CA PRO A 124 15.82 18.31 -22.71
C PRO A 124 15.87 18.64 -21.20
N GLU A 125 14.71 18.75 -20.56
CA GLU A 125 14.60 19.07 -19.12
C GLU A 125 14.67 17.84 -18.22
N LEU A 126 14.67 16.61 -18.78
CA LEU A 126 14.69 15.37 -18.02
C LEU A 126 16.08 14.75 -18.04
N VAL A 127 16.52 14.24 -16.89
CA VAL A 127 17.69 13.38 -16.80
C VAL A 127 17.22 11.94 -16.96
N LEU A 128 17.31 11.40 -18.19
CA LEU A 128 16.90 10.04 -18.47
C LEU A 128 17.97 9.03 -18.00
N PRO A 129 17.58 7.92 -17.32
CA PRO A 129 18.53 6.98 -16.75
C PRO A 129 19.29 6.21 -17.85
N ASN A 130 20.54 5.84 -17.55
CA ASN A 130 21.30 4.91 -18.39
C ASN A 130 20.92 3.45 -18.07
N THR A 131 19.65 3.11 -18.28
CA THR A 131 19.09 1.78 -18.06
C THR A 131 18.45 1.27 -19.35
N SER A 132 18.47 -0.05 -19.54
CA SER A 132 17.83 -0.69 -20.68
C SER A 132 16.31 -0.50 -20.63
N ILE A 133 15.70 -0.25 -21.79
CA ILE A 133 14.25 -0.20 -21.95
C ILE A 133 13.73 -1.64 -22.03
N ILE A 134 12.66 -1.93 -21.30
CA ILE A 134 11.97 -3.23 -21.36
C ILE A 134 10.60 -3.02 -22.04
N PRO A 135 10.47 -3.31 -23.35
CA PRO A 135 9.19 -3.24 -24.03
C PRO A 135 8.30 -4.40 -23.59
N ILE A 136 7.07 -4.08 -23.21
CA ILE A 136 6.03 -5.03 -22.84
C ILE A 136 4.96 -5.01 -23.94
N ALA A 137 4.49 -6.18 -24.35
CA ALA A 137 3.41 -6.30 -25.33
C ALA A 137 2.33 -7.30 -24.91
N ARG A 138 1.18 -7.28 -25.58
CA ARG A 138 0.11 -8.23 -25.31
C ARG A 138 0.40 -9.60 -25.89
N ARG A 139 0.04 -10.64 -25.13
CA ARG A 139 0.11 -12.03 -25.57
C ARG A 139 -1.12 -12.47 -26.36
N ASP A 140 -2.29 -11.98 -25.95
CA ASP A 140 -3.60 -12.36 -26.48
C ASP A 140 -4.09 -11.42 -27.58
N VAL A 141 -5.10 -11.88 -28.33
CA VAL A 141 -5.71 -11.12 -29.43
C VAL A 141 -6.34 -9.83 -28.89
N SER A 142 -5.91 -8.68 -29.39
CA SER A 142 -6.30 -7.38 -28.85
C SER A 142 -6.44 -6.27 -29.89
N GLY A 143 -7.54 -5.52 -29.78
CA GLY A 143 -7.71 -4.24 -30.47
C GLY A 143 -6.63 -3.22 -30.12
N THR A 144 -6.17 -3.16 -28.86
CA THR A 144 -5.08 -2.25 -28.49
C THR A 144 -3.78 -2.57 -29.20
N THR A 145 -3.51 -3.85 -29.51
CA THR A 145 -2.34 -4.27 -30.30
C THR A 145 -2.49 -3.86 -31.76
N GLU A 146 -3.68 -4.03 -32.35
CA GLU A 146 -3.92 -3.60 -33.73
C GLU A 146 -3.80 -2.07 -33.87
N ILE A 147 -4.40 -1.29 -32.96
CA ILE A 147 -4.30 0.17 -32.93
C ILE A 147 -2.83 0.61 -32.86
N PHE A 148 -2.08 0.02 -31.93
CA PHE A 148 -0.68 0.35 -31.72
C PHE A 148 0.18 -0.01 -32.93
N THR A 149 0.10 -1.24 -33.44
CA THR A 149 0.89 -1.69 -34.60
C THR A 149 0.49 -0.97 -35.89
N THR A 150 -0.78 -0.59 -36.05
CA THR A 150 -1.24 0.27 -37.15
C THR A 150 -0.53 1.62 -37.12
N ALA A 151 -0.46 2.27 -35.97
CA ALA A 151 0.21 3.57 -35.84
C ALA A 151 1.71 3.47 -36.18
N LEU A 152 2.38 2.42 -35.68
CA LEU A 152 3.79 2.18 -35.98
C LEU A 152 4.02 1.89 -37.46
N SER A 153 3.15 1.07 -38.07
CA SER A 153 3.22 0.74 -39.49
C SER A 153 3.00 1.94 -40.40
N LEU A 154 2.09 2.84 -40.05
CA LEU A 154 1.85 4.09 -40.80
C LEU A 154 3.01 5.08 -40.64
N THR A 155 3.77 4.98 -39.55
CA THR A 155 4.88 5.88 -39.24
C THR A 155 6.16 5.47 -39.96
N ASP A 156 6.43 4.18 -40.08
CA ASP A 156 7.62 3.65 -40.74
C ASP A 156 7.23 2.55 -41.74
N PRO A 157 7.35 2.80 -43.06
CA PRO A 157 7.00 1.81 -44.08
C PRO A 157 7.73 0.46 -43.91
N SER A 158 8.97 0.46 -43.42
CA SER A 158 9.73 -0.77 -43.20
C SER A 158 9.20 -1.62 -42.04
N TRP A 159 8.35 -1.06 -41.18
CA TRP A 159 7.63 -1.80 -40.15
C TRP A 159 6.70 -2.84 -40.77
N TYR A 160 5.98 -2.46 -41.84
CA TYR A 160 5.02 -3.36 -42.48
C TYR A 160 5.69 -4.63 -43.00
N ASP A 161 6.85 -4.47 -43.64
CA ASP A 161 7.62 -5.58 -44.20
C ASP A 161 8.24 -6.50 -43.14
N THR A 162 8.46 -6.00 -41.92
CA THR A 162 9.17 -6.75 -40.85
C THR A 162 8.23 -7.33 -39.81
N LEU A 163 7.29 -6.54 -39.32
CA LEU A 163 6.38 -6.89 -38.22
C LEU A 163 4.91 -6.81 -38.62
N GLY A 164 4.56 -6.02 -39.64
CA GLY A 164 3.18 -5.88 -40.13
C GLY A 164 2.22 -5.17 -39.16
N ILE A 165 0.95 -5.16 -39.54
CA ILE A 165 -0.18 -4.78 -38.68
C ILE A 165 -0.86 -6.06 -38.25
N PHE A 166 -1.02 -6.28 -36.95
CA PHE A 166 -1.56 -7.51 -36.40
C PHE A 166 -2.26 -7.29 -35.06
N SER A 167 -3.15 -8.19 -34.71
CA SER A 167 -3.93 -8.14 -33.46
C SER A 167 -3.59 -9.29 -32.51
N GLU A 168 -2.96 -10.35 -33.00
CA GLU A 168 -2.91 -11.69 -32.42
C GLU A 168 -1.87 -11.86 -31.30
N GLY A 169 -1.15 -10.79 -30.96
CA GLY A 169 -0.19 -10.79 -29.84
C GLY A 169 1.02 -11.69 -30.10
N GLN A 170 1.16 -12.75 -29.30
CA GLN A 170 2.28 -13.70 -29.37
C GLN A 170 1.91 -15.02 -30.06
N SER A 171 0.78 -15.10 -30.77
CA SER A 171 0.37 -16.34 -31.44
C SER A 171 1.42 -16.83 -32.46
N SER A 172 1.69 -18.13 -32.45
CA SER A 172 2.63 -18.77 -33.38
C SER A 172 2.08 -18.97 -34.79
N ASP A 173 0.76 -18.89 -34.94
CA ASP A 173 0.04 -19.40 -36.12
C ASP A 173 -0.08 -18.36 -37.24
N TYR A 174 0.42 -17.14 -37.01
CA TYR A 174 0.33 -16.02 -37.92
C TYR A 174 1.70 -15.51 -38.35
N SER A 175 1.77 -14.95 -39.57
CA SER A 175 3.01 -14.46 -40.18
C SER A 175 3.61 -13.25 -39.46
N PHE A 176 2.75 -12.37 -38.96
CA PHE A 176 3.13 -11.14 -38.25
C PHE A 176 3.06 -11.33 -36.73
N ARG A 177 4.14 -10.96 -36.02
CA ARG A 177 4.28 -11.15 -34.57
C ARG A 177 5.40 -10.30 -34.00
N TRP A 178 5.38 -10.08 -32.68
CA TRP A 178 6.46 -9.40 -31.97
C TRP A 178 7.81 -10.12 -32.11
N ASN A 179 8.90 -9.36 -32.32
CA ASN A 179 10.25 -9.91 -32.31
C ASN A 179 10.67 -10.29 -30.89
N LEU A 180 10.77 -11.59 -30.61
CA LEU A 180 11.10 -12.14 -29.28
C LEU A 180 12.52 -11.81 -28.80
N SER A 181 13.40 -11.33 -29.68
CA SER A 181 14.72 -10.82 -29.28
C SER A 181 14.62 -9.46 -28.59
N VAL A 182 13.56 -8.70 -28.88
CA VAL A 182 13.30 -7.34 -28.39
C VAL A 182 12.23 -7.37 -27.30
N VAL A 183 11.05 -7.90 -27.60
CA VAL A 183 9.92 -7.99 -26.68
C VAL A 183 9.95 -9.34 -25.98
N LYS A 184 10.30 -9.34 -24.68
CA LYS A 184 10.46 -10.56 -23.87
C LYS A 184 9.40 -10.73 -22.78
N VAL A 185 8.69 -9.66 -22.45
CA VAL A 185 7.69 -9.63 -21.39
C VAL A 185 6.32 -9.43 -22.03
N PHE A 186 5.37 -10.27 -21.63
CA PHE A 186 4.03 -10.25 -22.19
C PHE A 186 2.96 -10.26 -21.10
N GLY A 187 1.96 -9.38 -21.26
CA GLY A 187 0.75 -9.35 -20.44
C GLY A 187 -0.45 -9.95 -21.17
N TYR A 188 -1.42 -10.45 -20.41
CA TYR A 188 -2.76 -10.83 -20.90
C TYR A 188 -3.75 -9.75 -20.52
N THR A 189 -4.66 -9.37 -21.42
CA THR A 189 -5.65 -8.30 -21.16
C THR A 189 -5.00 -6.94 -20.83
N ASN A 190 -5.78 -5.86 -20.75
CA ASN A 190 -5.22 -4.57 -20.34
C ASN A 190 -4.82 -4.57 -18.85
N HIS A 191 -5.57 -5.23 -17.97
CA HIS A 191 -5.21 -5.35 -16.55
C HIS A 191 -3.89 -6.10 -16.32
N GLY A 192 -3.63 -7.16 -17.08
CA GLY A 192 -2.35 -7.85 -17.00
C GLY A 192 -1.20 -7.01 -17.57
N MET A 193 -1.44 -6.23 -18.63
CA MET A 193 -0.46 -5.27 -19.13
C MET A 193 -0.12 -4.20 -18.10
N THR A 194 -1.11 -3.58 -17.44
CA THR A 194 -0.85 -2.56 -16.41
C THR A 194 -0.10 -3.14 -15.22
N GLY A 195 -0.45 -4.35 -14.77
CA GLY A 195 0.29 -5.06 -13.72
C GLY A 195 1.74 -5.37 -14.09
N MET A 196 2.01 -5.74 -15.35
CA MET A 196 3.38 -5.97 -15.84
C MET A 196 4.19 -4.67 -15.90
N ILE A 197 3.60 -3.56 -16.38
CA ILE A 197 4.28 -2.26 -16.44
C ILE A 197 4.60 -1.76 -15.02
N LEU A 198 3.66 -1.90 -14.07
CA LEU A 198 3.88 -1.50 -12.66
C LEU A 198 4.97 -2.32 -11.97
N SER A 199 5.02 -3.63 -12.23
CA SER A 199 5.97 -4.53 -11.56
C SER A 199 7.37 -4.52 -12.17
N VAL A 200 7.51 -4.17 -13.46
CA VAL A 200 8.79 -4.16 -14.16
C VAL A 200 9.30 -2.72 -14.28
N THR A 201 10.33 -2.37 -13.50
CA THR A 201 11.00 -1.07 -13.59
C THR A 201 11.74 -0.88 -14.92
N ASN A 202 11.81 0.35 -15.41
CA ASN A 202 12.37 0.74 -16.72
C ASN A 202 11.61 0.16 -17.92
N SER A 203 10.31 -0.10 -17.75
CA SER A 203 9.46 -0.68 -18.79
C SER A 203 8.57 0.34 -19.50
N ILE A 204 8.10 -0.03 -20.69
CA ILE A 204 7.08 0.69 -21.46
C ILE A 204 6.14 -0.31 -22.13
N GLY A 205 4.85 0.00 -22.15
CA GLY A 205 3.81 -0.80 -22.78
C GLY A 205 2.66 0.07 -23.30
N TYR A 206 1.70 -0.55 -23.97
CA TYR A 206 0.53 0.13 -24.52
C TYR A 206 -0.76 -0.43 -23.89
N VAL A 207 -1.61 0.47 -23.38
CA VAL A 207 -2.87 0.14 -22.69
C VAL A 207 -3.91 1.22 -22.96
N SER A 208 -5.19 0.97 -22.66
CA SER A 208 -6.19 2.05 -22.74
C SER A 208 -5.92 3.13 -21.68
N ILE A 209 -6.30 4.38 -21.98
CA ILE A 209 -6.18 5.49 -21.02
C ILE A 209 -6.92 5.21 -19.70
N ALA A 210 -8.11 4.60 -19.78
CA ALA A 210 -8.90 4.27 -18.61
C ALA A 210 -8.20 3.25 -17.71
N ASP A 211 -7.60 2.21 -18.29
CA ASP A 211 -6.85 1.19 -17.55
C ASP A 211 -5.55 1.76 -16.95
N ALA A 212 -4.85 2.62 -17.69
CA ALA A 212 -3.65 3.29 -17.19
C ALA A 212 -3.97 4.16 -15.96
N LYS A 213 -5.06 4.93 -16.02
CA LYS A 213 -5.51 5.81 -14.93
C LYS A 213 -5.97 5.01 -13.72
N GLU A 214 -6.74 3.94 -13.91
CA GLU A 214 -7.16 3.04 -12.83
C GLU A 214 -5.95 2.39 -12.12
N ALA A 215 -4.92 2.02 -12.89
CA ALA A 215 -3.68 1.46 -12.36
C ALA A 215 -2.70 2.52 -11.81
N ASN A 216 -3.02 3.81 -11.85
CA ASN A 216 -2.13 4.93 -11.51
C ASN A 216 -0.79 4.89 -12.26
N LEU A 217 -0.79 4.48 -13.52
CA LEU A 217 0.39 4.48 -14.39
C LEU A 217 0.63 5.86 -14.99
N MET A 218 1.90 6.20 -15.18
CA MET A 218 2.31 7.34 -16.00
C MET A 218 2.32 6.95 -17.47
N TRP A 219 2.05 7.89 -18.37
CA TRP A 219 2.11 7.67 -19.81
C TRP A 219 2.73 8.87 -20.54
N ALA A 220 3.22 8.61 -21.74
CA ALA A 220 3.88 9.62 -22.56
C ALA A 220 2.89 10.47 -23.37
N ASP A 221 3.22 11.75 -23.52
CA ASP A 221 2.62 12.61 -24.52
C ASP A 221 3.29 12.33 -25.87
N ILE A 222 2.50 12.35 -26.95
CA ILE A 222 2.96 11.88 -28.26
C ILE A 222 2.88 13.01 -29.28
N VAL A 223 3.96 13.22 -30.02
CA VAL A 223 3.97 14.10 -31.19
C VAL A 223 3.13 13.47 -32.30
N ASN A 224 2.05 14.15 -32.69
CA ASN A 224 1.13 13.70 -33.71
C ASN A 224 1.67 13.95 -35.14
N PRO A 225 0.98 13.48 -36.20
CA PRO A 225 1.43 13.69 -37.58
C PRO A 225 1.53 15.15 -38.02
N ALA A 226 0.80 16.06 -37.35
CA ALA A 226 0.90 17.50 -37.57
C ALA A 226 2.16 18.14 -36.95
N GLY A 227 2.96 17.36 -36.20
CA GLY A 227 4.19 17.82 -35.54
C GLY A 227 3.97 18.44 -34.16
N ASN A 228 2.75 18.38 -33.62
CA ASN A 228 2.42 18.93 -32.32
C ASN A 228 2.47 17.86 -31.22
N LEU A 229 2.98 18.21 -30.05
CA LEU A 229 2.92 17.35 -28.86
C LEU A 229 1.49 17.35 -28.30
N VAL A 230 0.86 16.17 -28.27
CA VAL A 230 -0.54 16.02 -27.86
C VAL A 230 -0.65 14.97 -26.76
N SER A 231 -1.34 15.33 -25.67
CA SER A 231 -1.64 14.43 -24.57
C SER A 231 -2.91 13.62 -24.83
N ALA A 232 -3.00 12.43 -24.24
CA ALA A 232 -4.21 11.63 -24.31
C ALA A 232 -5.31 12.27 -23.45
N SER A 233 -6.38 12.74 -24.08
CA SER A 233 -7.51 13.38 -23.40
C SER A 233 -8.82 13.21 -24.19
N VAL A 234 -9.96 13.35 -23.52
CA VAL A 234 -11.30 13.31 -24.15
C VAL A 234 -11.36 14.31 -25.32
N GLN A 235 -10.84 15.53 -25.14
CA GLN A 235 -10.88 16.57 -26.16
C GLN A 235 -10.03 16.20 -27.38
N ASN A 236 -8.81 15.68 -27.18
CA ASN A 236 -7.90 15.37 -28.29
C ASN A 236 -8.33 14.12 -29.06
N VAL A 237 -9.01 13.17 -28.41
CA VAL A 237 -9.66 12.04 -29.08
C VAL A 237 -10.90 12.51 -29.86
N GLN A 238 -11.69 13.45 -29.31
CA GLN A 238 -12.81 14.04 -30.04
C GLN A 238 -12.37 14.79 -31.30
N ASN A 239 -11.24 15.50 -31.24
CA ASN A 239 -10.65 16.16 -32.41
C ASN A 239 -10.29 15.12 -33.51
N ALA A 240 -9.69 13.99 -33.12
CA ALA A 240 -9.42 12.90 -34.05
C ALA A 240 -10.70 12.31 -34.68
N MET A 241 -11.80 12.25 -33.93
CA MET A 241 -13.10 11.81 -34.46
C MET A 241 -13.65 12.79 -35.50
N GLU A 242 -13.54 14.10 -35.26
CA GLU A 242 -14.03 15.12 -36.19
C GLU A 242 -13.21 15.16 -37.49
N ASP A 243 -11.89 14.96 -37.44
CA ASP A 243 -11.03 14.89 -38.63
C ASP A 243 -11.48 13.80 -39.63
N PHE A 244 -11.98 12.68 -39.11
CA PHE A 244 -12.41 11.54 -39.90
C PHE A 244 -13.93 11.48 -40.12
N ARG A 245 -14.69 12.44 -39.60
CA ARG A 245 -16.17 12.42 -39.67
C ARG A 245 -16.69 12.35 -41.11
N SER A 246 -16.13 13.13 -42.01
CA SER A 246 -16.56 13.15 -43.43
C SER A 246 -16.11 11.92 -44.22
N GLN A 247 -15.19 11.13 -43.68
CA GLN A 247 -14.64 9.93 -44.30
C GLN A 247 -15.35 8.65 -43.83
N MET A 248 -16.32 8.76 -42.92
CA MET A 248 -17.09 7.62 -42.44
C MET A 248 -17.76 6.91 -43.61
N SER A 249 -17.37 5.65 -43.81
CA SER A 249 -17.87 4.83 -44.91
C SER A 249 -19.36 4.50 -44.72
N GLY A 250 -20.05 4.10 -45.80
CA GLY A 250 -21.43 3.58 -45.69
C GLY A 250 -21.54 2.32 -44.82
N ARG A 251 -20.42 1.64 -44.55
CA ARG A 251 -20.31 0.50 -43.63
C ARG A 251 -20.27 0.93 -42.15
N MET A 252 -20.19 2.24 -41.87
CA MET A 252 -20.01 2.81 -40.53
C MET A 252 -18.74 2.31 -39.83
N THR A 253 -17.64 2.14 -40.57
CA THR A 253 -16.35 1.75 -39.98
C THR A 253 -15.21 2.59 -40.56
N ILE A 254 -14.27 2.99 -39.69
CA ILE A 254 -13.05 3.73 -40.01
C ILE A 254 -11.97 3.58 -38.92
N ARG A 255 -10.69 3.64 -39.27
CA ARG A 255 -9.58 3.69 -38.29
C ARG A 255 -9.24 5.16 -37.99
N LEU A 256 -9.26 5.55 -36.71
CA LEU A 256 -8.93 6.92 -36.26
C LEU A 256 -7.42 7.16 -36.06
N VAL A 257 -6.60 6.13 -36.25
CA VAL A 257 -5.16 6.17 -35.99
C VAL A 257 -4.50 7.22 -36.89
N ASN A 258 -3.59 8.01 -36.31
CA ASN A 258 -2.85 9.08 -36.99
C ASN A 258 -3.74 10.11 -37.68
N ALA A 259 -4.83 10.52 -37.02
CA ALA A 259 -5.64 11.65 -37.46
C ALA A 259 -4.77 12.91 -37.72
N PRO A 260 -5.01 13.62 -38.84
CA PRO A 260 -4.10 14.65 -39.34
C PRO A 260 -4.24 16.02 -38.63
N GLY A 261 -5.27 16.22 -37.81
CA GLY A 261 -5.55 17.50 -37.16
C GLY A 261 -4.51 17.89 -36.11
N GLU A 262 -4.35 19.20 -35.92
CA GLU A 262 -3.32 19.78 -35.05
C GLU A 262 -3.39 19.29 -33.60
N TYR A 263 -4.60 19.01 -33.09
CA TYR A 263 -4.88 18.60 -31.72
C TYR A 263 -5.30 17.13 -31.60
N SER A 264 -5.12 16.36 -32.67
CA SER A 264 -5.59 14.98 -32.73
C SER A 264 -4.57 14.03 -32.11
N TYR A 265 -5.02 13.20 -31.18
CA TYR A 265 -4.15 12.21 -30.55
C TYR A 265 -3.92 11.03 -31.50
N PRO A 266 -2.66 10.60 -31.75
CA PRO A 266 -2.36 9.66 -32.84
C PRO A 266 -2.81 8.22 -32.58
N LEU A 267 -3.00 7.82 -31.33
CA LEU A 267 -3.41 6.47 -30.93
C LEU A 267 -4.89 6.42 -30.51
N SER A 268 -5.74 7.19 -31.20
CA SER A 268 -7.19 7.19 -31.02
C SER A 268 -7.86 6.06 -31.79
N ALA A 269 -8.96 5.53 -31.23
CA ALA A 269 -9.76 4.49 -31.87
C ALA A 269 -11.23 4.54 -31.44
N TYR A 270 -12.11 4.11 -32.35
CA TYR A 270 -13.50 3.81 -32.02
C TYR A 270 -13.62 2.44 -31.36
N THR A 271 -14.49 2.35 -30.36
CA THR A 271 -15.09 1.09 -29.92
C THR A 271 -16.39 0.90 -30.70
N TYR A 272 -16.51 -0.27 -31.32
CA TYR A 272 -17.63 -0.65 -32.17
C TYR A 272 -18.53 -1.67 -31.47
N PHE A 273 -19.82 -1.63 -31.74
CA PHE A 273 -20.73 -2.73 -31.48
C PHE A 273 -20.93 -3.57 -32.74
N ILE A 274 -21.06 -4.87 -32.54
CA ILE A 274 -21.37 -5.87 -33.56
C ILE A 274 -22.68 -6.51 -33.16
N VAL A 275 -23.68 -6.40 -34.02
CA VAL A 275 -25.02 -6.95 -33.81
C VAL A 275 -25.44 -7.81 -35.00
N ARG A 276 -26.37 -8.74 -34.75
CA ARG A 276 -27.08 -9.45 -35.81
C ARG A 276 -28.27 -8.63 -36.28
N ILE A 277 -28.38 -8.36 -37.57
CA ILE A 277 -29.43 -7.49 -38.13
C ILE A 277 -30.69 -8.25 -38.54
N ASN A 278 -30.62 -9.56 -38.83
CA ASN A 278 -31.72 -10.31 -39.47
C ASN A 278 -32.02 -11.68 -38.84
N THR A 279 -31.13 -12.20 -38.00
CA THR A 279 -31.11 -13.62 -37.57
C THR A 279 -31.38 -13.80 -36.07
N MET A 280 -31.68 -12.71 -35.36
CA MET A 280 -32.08 -12.78 -33.95
C MET A 280 -33.38 -13.57 -33.82
N GLN A 281 -33.40 -14.55 -32.91
CA GLN A 281 -34.55 -15.45 -32.73
C GLN A 281 -35.56 -14.92 -31.71
N ASN A 282 -35.08 -14.29 -30.63
CA ASN A 282 -35.92 -13.72 -29.58
C ASN A 282 -36.16 -12.24 -29.86
N CYS A 283 -37.38 -11.89 -30.28
CA CYS A 283 -37.72 -10.51 -30.65
C CYS A 283 -37.86 -9.59 -29.44
N ASP A 284 -38.19 -10.10 -28.25
CA ASP A 284 -38.20 -9.29 -27.03
C ASP A 284 -36.77 -8.87 -26.66
N THR A 285 -35.81 -9.81 -26.74
CA THR A 285 -34.38 -9.50 -26.56
C THR A 285 -33.89 -8.50 -27.61
N ALA A 286 -34.30 -8.68 -28.87
CA ALA A 286 -33.92 -7.77 -29.96
C ALA A 286 -34.44 -6.34 -29.72
N VAL A 287 -35.68 -6.20 -29.26
CA VAL A 287 -36.27 -4.89 -28.92
C VAL A 287 -35.49 -4.22 -27.80
N GLU A 288 -35.20 -4.93 -26.71
CA GLU A 288 -34.43 -4.39 -25.59
C GLU A 288 -32.98 -4.04 -25.99
N LEU A 289 -32.36 -4.84 -26.86
CA LEU A 289 -31.04 -4.53 -27.39
C LEU A 289 -31.05 -3.23 -28.21
N VAL A 290 -32.01 -3.05 -29.12
CA VAL A 290 -32.13 -1.82 -29.91
C VAL A 290 -32.40 -0.61 -29.02
N ARG A 291 -33.29 -0.75 -28.04
CA ARG A 291 -33.61 0.28 -27.02
C ARG A 291 -32.37 0.68 -26.22
N TYR A 292 -31.57 -0.30 -25.78
CA TYR A 292 -30.32 -0.08 -25.07
C TYR A 292 -29.27 0.65 -25.92
N ILE A 293 -29.11 0.26 -27.19
CA ILE A 293 -28.14 0.89 -28.09
C ILE A 293 -28.55 2.33 -28.40
N GLU A 294 -29.83 2.58 -28.69
CA GLU A 294 -30.33 3.95 -28.88
C GLU A 294 -30.11 4.81 -27.64
N TRP A 295 -30.33 4.25 -26.45
CA TRP A 295 -30.02 4.92 -25.18
C TRP A 295 -28.53 5.27 -25.05
N ILE A 296 -27.61 4.36 -25.38
CA ILE A 296 -26.16 4.66 -25.38
C ILE A 296 -25.82 5.82 -26.32
N LEU A 297 -26.42 5.84 -27.51
CA LEU A 297 -26.10 6.82 -28.55
C LEU A 297 -26.65 8.22 -28.22
N THR A 298 -27.79 8.30 -27.52
CA THR A 298 -28.58 9.54 -27.40
C THR A 298 -28.71 10.09 -25.97
N ASN A 299 -28.63 9.26 -24.93
CA ASN A 299 -28.91 9.68 -23.57
C ASN A 299 -27.81 10.59 -22.99
N GLU A 300 -28.20 11.75 -22.45
CA GLU A 300 -27.27 12.75 -21.92
C GLU A 300 -26.46 12.24 -20.71
N ALA A 301 -27.11 11.56 -19.75
CA ALA A 301 -26.44 11.03 -18.57
C ALA A 301 -25.37 9.99 -18.93
N MET A 302 -25.64 9.15 -19.93
CA MET A 302 -24.68 8.18 -20.45
C MET A 302 -23.47 8.85 -21.13
N ARG A 303 -23.72 9.93 -21.88
CA ARG A 303 -22.66 10.72 -22.52
C ARG A 303 -21.75 11.37 -21.47
N GLU A 304 -22.33 11.93 -20.40
CA GLU A 304 -21.57 12.49 -19.29
C GLU A 304 -20.75 11.43 -18.55
N GLU A 305 -21.31 10.25 -18.28
CA GLU A 305 -20.60 9.15 -17.62
C GLU A 305 -19.40 8.67 -18.46
N SER A 306 -19.57 8.56 -19.78
CA SER A 306 -18.48 8.16 -20.68
C SER A 306 -17.29 9.11 -20.58
N ILE A 307 -17.54 10.42 -20.54
CA ILE A 307 -16.52 11.45 -20.37
C ILE A 307 -15.82 11.33 -19.01
N GLN A 308 -16.57 11.07 -17.93
CA GLN A 308 -15.99 10.86 -16.60
C GLN A 308 -15.06 9.64 -16.53
N LYS A 309 -15.26 8.65 -17.42
CA LYS A 309 -14.44 7.45 -17.56
C LYS A 309 -13.36 7.58 -18.66
N ASP A 310 -13.03 8.80 -19.06
CA ASP A 310 -12.00 9.13 -20.07
C ASP A 310 -12.27 8.52 -21.46
N MET A 311 -13.54 8.29 -21.78
CA MET A 311 -14.01 7.87 -23.11
C MET A 311 -14.79 9.02 -23.77
N VAL A 312 -14.76 9.06 -25.10
CA VAL A 312 -15.48 10.07 -25.89
C VAL A 312 -16.79 9.47 -26.40
N PRO A 313 -17.95 10.04 -26.08
CA PRO A 313 -19.20 9.62 -26.67
C PRO A 313 -19.16 9.82 -28.18
N ILE A 314 -19.85 8.97 -28.94
CA ILE A 314 -19.99 9.20 -30.38
C ILE A 314 -20.55 10.60 -30.68
N LEU A 315 -20.08 11.20 -31.78
CA LEU A 315 -20.60 12.48 -32.26
C LEU A 315 -22.09 12.33 -32.60
N LEU A 316 -22.93 13.26 -32.13
CA LEU A 316 -24.39 13.20 -32.34
C LEU A 316 -24.79 13.00 -33.82
N PRO A 317 -24.15 13.66 -34.81
CA PRO A 317 -24.46 13.42 -36.21
C PRO A 317 -24.16 11.98 -36.68
N LEU A 318 -23.12 11.35 -36.14
CA LEU A 318 -22.82 9.93 -36.41
C LEU A 318 -23.81 9.01 -35.70
N ALA A 319 -24.22 9.32 -34.46
CA ALA A 319 -25.27 8.57 -33.77
C ALA A 319 -26.60 8.57 -34.57
N SER A 320 -27.01 9.72 -35.11
CA SER A 320 -28.19 9.79 -35.99
C SER A 320 -28.06 8.90 -37.22
N LEU A 321 -26.87 8.85 -37.83
CA LEU A 321 -26.61 7.97 -38.98
C LEU A 321 -26.67 6.49 -38.61
N VAL A 322 -26.21 6.09 -37.42
CA VAL A 322 -26.32 4.72 -36.92
C VAL A 322 -27.78 4.34 -36.70
N ILE A 323 -28.57 5.22 -36.09
CA ILE A 323 -30.00 4.98 -35.84
C ILE A 323 -30.73 4.78 -37.18
N GLU A 324 -30.57 5.71 -38.13
CA GLU A 324 -31.28 5.68 -39.41
C GLU A 324 -30.85 4.52 -40.32
N ASN A 325 -29.53 4.28 -40.43
CA ASN A 325 -29.02 3.33 -41.41
C ASN A 325 -28.92 1.90 -40.90
N ILE A 326 -28.88 1.69 -39.58
CA ILE A 326 -28.67 0.38 -38.96
C ILE A 326 -29.85 0.03 -38.06
N LEU A 327 -30.09 0.75 -36.96
CA LEU A 327 -31.09 0.34 -35.96
C LEU A 327 -32.49 0.20 -36.56
N LYS A 328 -32.92 1.16 -37.38
CA LYS A 328 -34.22 1.12 -38.07
C LYS A 328 -34.36 0.00 -39.10
N LYS A 329 -33.26 -0.66 -39.50
CA LYS A 329 -33.27 -1.76 -40.47
C LYS A 329 -33.19 -3.14 -39.82
N ILE A 330 -32.99 -3.21 -38.50
CA ILE A 330 -32.94 -4.48 -37.78
C ILE A 330 -34.30 -5.17 -37.83
N THR A 331 -34.28 -6.46 -38.18
CA THR A 331 -35.46 -7.32 -38.25
C THR A 331 -35.31 -8.55 -37.38
N CYS A 332 -36.42 -8.99 -36.79
CA CYS A 332 -36.54 -10.24 -36.05
C CYS A 332 -37.80 -10.95 -36.53
N ASN A 333 -37.70 -12.22 -36.94
CA ASN A 333 -38.82 -12.98 -37.53
C ASN A 333 -39.58 -12.21 -38.63
N SER A 334 -38.84 -11.49 -39.50
CA SER A 334 -39.37 -10.61 -40.56
C SER A 334 -40.16 -9.37 -40.08
N GLN A 335 -40.21 -9.08 -38.78
CA GLN A 335 -40.77 -7.85 -38.22
C GLN A 335 -39.68 -6.82 -37.96
N ASN A 336 -39.99 -5.53 -38.15
CA ASN A 336 -39.07 -4.44 -37.88
C ASN A 336 -38.97 -4.18 -36.37
N VAL A 337 -37.78 -4.41 -35.79
CA VAL A 337 -37.56 -4.34 -34.34
C VAL A 337 -37.71 -2.92 -33.81
N TYR A 338 -37.28 -1.91 -34.57
CA TYR A 338 -37.40 -0.50 -34.17
C TYR A 338 -38.86 -0.06 -34.05
N ASN A 339 -39.74 -0.49 -34.97
CA ASN A 339 -41.17 -0.21 -34.88
C ASN A 339 -41.84 -0.93 -33.70
N MET A 340 -41.43 -2.17 -33.40
CA MET A 340 -41.92 -2.90 -32.21
C MET A 340 -41.52 -2.18 -30.91
N MET A 341 -40.30 -1.67 -30.86
CA MET A 341 -39.79 -0.88 -29.73
C MET A 341 -40.57 0.42 -29.54
N LEU A 342 -40.85 1.17 -30.62
CA LEU A 342 -41.70 2.37 -30.56
C LEU A 342 -43.13 2.05 -30.08
N GLN A 343 -43.72 0.95 -30.53
CA GLN A 343 -45.04 0.50 -30.05
C GLN A 343 -45.02 0.16 -28.56
N GLN A 344 -43.96 -0.49 -28.06
CA GLN A 344 -43.81 -0.74 -26.62
C GLN A 344 -43.67 0.56 -25.83
N VAL A 345 -42.86 1.53 -26.30
CA VAL A 345 -42.72 2.84 -25.65
C VAL A 345 -44.04 3.62 -25.63
N GLU A 346 -44.82 3.56 -26.72
CA GLU A 346 -46.14 4.18 -26.81
C GLU A 346 -47.18 3.47 -25.92
N ASN A 347 -47.06 2.16 -25.70
CA ASN A 347 -47.90 1.41 -24.75
C ASN A 347 -47.49 1.65 -23.28
N GLU A 348 -46.21 1.87 -23.00
CA GLU A 348 -45.68 2.25 -21.68
C GLU A 348 -46.06 3.70 -21.32
N ASN A 349 -46.19 4.58 -22.32
CA ASN A 349 -46.62 5.97 -22.18
C ASN A 349 -47.73 6.31 -23.20
N PRO A 350 -49.00 5.91 -22.95
CA PRO A 350 -50.08 6.23 -23.88
C PRO A 350 -50.25 7.75 -23.99
N LYS A 351 -50.20 8.25 -25.23
CA LYS A 351 -50.36 9.66 -25.62
C LYS A 351 -51.53 10.29 -24.86
N GLN A 352 -51.22 11.23 -23.98
CA GLN A 352 -52.15 12.25 -23.51
C GLN A 352 -52.44 13.22 -24.66
N GLU A 353 -53.39 12.90 -25.52
CA GLU A 353 -54.04 13.94 -26.34
C GLU A 353 -55.51 13.53 -26.63
N GLU A 354 -56.40 14.52 -26.48
CA GLU A 354 -57.86 14.49 -26.70
C GLU A 354 -58.80 13.94 -25.60
N THR A 355 -58.50 14.12 -24.31
CA THR A 355 -59.52 13.99 -23.24
C THR A 355 -59.59 15.13 -22.24
N TRP A 356 -58.97 16.30 -22.44
CA TRP A 356 -58.83 17.32 -21.37
C TRP A 356 -60.12 18.07 -20.94
N ARG A 357 -61.27 17.89 -21.61
CA ARG A 357 -62.49 18.69 -21.36
C ARG A 357 -63.43 18.15 -20.28
N ILE A 358 -63.36 16.87 -19.95
CA ILE A 358 -64.15 16.23 -18.87
C ILE A 358 -63.34 16.06 -17.56
N PRO A 359 -62.04 15.71 -17.61
CA PRO A 359 -61.18 15.60 -16.43
C PRO A 359 -60.87 16.94 -15.80
N THR A 360 -60.93 18.09 -16.48
CA THR A 360 -60.71 19.39 -15.83
C THR A 360 -61.78 19.69 -14.79
N TYR A 361 -63.05 19.36 -15.05
CA TYR A 361 -64.13 19.48 -14.06
C TYR A 361 -64.03 18.44 -12.94
N VAL A 362 -63.57 17.22 -13.25
CA VAL A 362 -63.32 16.17 -12.25
C VAL A 362 -62.08 16.46 -11.42
N VAL A 363 -61.02 17.06 -11.99
CA VAL A 363 -59.77 17.41 -11.33
C VAL A 363 -59.97 18.66 -10.48
N ILE A 364 -60.77 19.64 -10.89
CA ILE A 364 -61.12 20.78 -10.04
C ILE A 364 -61.99 20.33 -8.85
N THR A 365 -62.99 19.48 -9.07
CA THR A 365 -63.80 18.94 -7.97
C THR A 365 -63.01 17.99 -7.08
N PHE A 366 -62.09 17.20 -7.64
CA PHE A 366 -61.15 16.36 -6.90
C PHE A 366 -60.10 17.19 -6.14
N LEU A 367 -59.59 18.29 -6.70
CA LEU A 367 -58.68 19.20 -6.00
C LEU A 367 -59.38 19.92 -4.86
N VAL A 368 -60.62 20.38 -5.05
CA VAL A 368 -61.42 20.97 -3.96
C VAL A 368 -61.72 19.91 -2.90
N ALA A 369 -62.08 18.68 -3.29
CA ALA A 369 -62.26 17.58 -2.36
C ALA A 369 -60.95 17.21 -1.64
N CYS A 370 -59.80 17.19 -2.32
CA CYS A 370 -58.49 16.95 -1.74
C CYS A 370 -58.06 18.09 -0.82
N ILE A 371 -58.40 19.34 -1.11
CA ILE A 371 -58.14 20.48 -0.21
C ILE A 371 -59.04 20.40 1.01
N ILE A 372 -60.31 20.02 0.87
CA ILE A 372 -61.23 19.81 2.01
C ILE A 372 -60.77 18.62 2.84
N VAL A 373 -60.39 17.51 2.22
CA VAL A 373 -59.85 16.33 2.90
C VAL A 373 -58.51 16.66 3.55
N ALA A 374 -57.60 17.38 2.89
CA ALA A 374 -56.35 17.84 3.48
C ALA A 374 -56.59 18.81 4.62
N SER A 375 -57.58 19.69 4.53
CA SER A 375 -57.97 20.61 5.62
C SER A 375 -58.56 19.84 6.80
N ILE A 376 -59.41 18.84 6.55
CA ILE A 376 -59.95 17.95 7.57
C ILE A 376 -58.84 17.09 8.18
N LEU A 377 -57.87 16.61 7.39
CA LEU A 377 -56.72 15.87 7.86
C LEU A 377 -55.77 16.77 8.66
N LEU A 378 -55.57 18.03 8.27
CA LEU A 378 -54.78 19.01 9.00
C LEU A 378 -55.47 19.39 10.32
N ILE A 379 -56.79 19.60 10.32
CA ILE A 379 -57.57 19.85 11.53
C ILE A 379 -57.56 18.62 12.43
N ARG A 380 -57.76 17.41 11.88
CA ARG A 380 -57.62 16.15 12.63
C ARG A 380 -56.22 15.96 13.16
N HIS A 381 -55.19 16.32 12.41
CA HIS A 381 -53.79 16.24 12.84
C HIS A 381 -53.50 17.25 13.96
N GLN A 382 -54.00 18.48 13.85
CA GLN A 382 -53.93 19.50 14.90
C GLN A 382 -54.67 19.05 16.17
N LEU A 383 -55.87 18.50 16.03
CA LEU A 383 -56.65 17.93 17.13
C LEU A 383 -55.98 16.69 17.72
N HIS A 384 -55.33 15.86 16.90
CA HIS A 384 -54.59 14.68 17.35
C HIS A 384 -53.36 15.10 18.16
N ILE A 385 -52.56 16.05 17.67
CA ILE A 385 -51.45 16.65 18.42
C ILE A 385 -51.97 17.24 19.73
N HIS A 386 -53.09 17.96 19.70
CA HIS A 386 -53.68 18.52 20.91
C HIS A 386 -54.12 17.43 21.90
N SER A 387 -54.72 16.34 21.40
CA SER A 387 -55.10 15.18 22.22
C SER A 387 -53.89 14.46 22.83
N GLU A 388 -52.74 14.42 22.14
CA GLU A 388 -51.52 13.80 22.65
C GLU A 388 -50.79 14.67 23.67
N LEU A 389 -50.88 15.99 23.53
CA LEU A 389 -50.43 16.94 24.53
C LEU A 389 -51.26 16.85 25.81
N ILE A 390 -52.58 16.66 25.68
CA ILE A 390 -53.49 16.45 26.83
C ILE A 390 -53.21 15.12 27.54
N LYS A 391 -52.81 14.09 26.79
CA LYS A 391 -52.39 12.78 27.32
C LYS A 391 -50.94 12.73 27.81
N ASP A 392 -50.26 13.88 27.90
CA ASP A 392 -48.87 14.01 28.36
C ASP A 392 -47.85 13.11 27.63
N LYS A 393 -48.13 12.68 26.39
CA LYS A 393 -47.22 11.78 25.63
C LYS A 393 -45.87 12.39 25.25
N TRP A 394 -45.74 13.71 25.44
CA TRP A 394 -44.52 14.48 25.23
C TRP A 394 -43.45 14.18 26.30
N LYS A 395 -43.84 13.70 27.49
CA LYS A 395 -42.93 13.20 28.53
C LYS A 395 -42.84 11.67 28.52
N ILE A 396 -41.76 11.12 29.06
CA ILE A 396 -41.53 9.69 29.29
C ILE A 396 -41.85 9.40 30.76
N SER A 397 -42.65 8.37 31.00
CA SER A 397 -42.95 7.91 32.36
C SER A 397 -41.74 7.16 32.93
N VAL A 398 -41.39 7.38 34.20
CA VAL A 398 -40.29 6.66 34.86
C VAL A 398 -40.47 5.14 34.80
N SER A 399 -41.72 4.66 34.83
CA SER A 399 -42.07 3.25 34.68
C SER A 399 -41.76 2.64 33.31
N GLU A 400 -41.52 3.45 32.28
CA GLU A 400 -41.16 2.96 30.94
C GLU A 400 -39.65 2.68 30.78
N ILE A 401 -38.82 3.07 31.77
CA ILE A 401 -37.39 2.82 31.78
C ILE A 401 -37.09 1.62 32.69
N THR A 402 -36.40 0.61 32.16
CA THR A 402 -35.92 -0.53 32.95
C THR A 402 -34.42 -0.42 33.23
N THR A 403 -34.01 -0.76 34.45
CA THR A 403 -32.60 -0.79 34.88
C THR A 403 -32.16 -2.23 35.11
N GLU A 404 -31.01 -2.60 34.54
CA GLU A 404 -30.29 -3.83 34.93
C GLU A 404 -29.07 -3.42 35.76
N ARG A 405 -29.06 -3.78 37.04
CA ARG A 405 -27.85 -3.72 37.87
C ARG A 405 -27.02 -4.96 37.61
N ILE A 406 -25.78 -4.77 37.15
CA ILE A 406 -24.82 -5.86 36.99
C ILE A 406 -24.49 -6.39 38.39
N SER A 407 -25.07 -7.52 38.79
CA SER A 407 -24.60 -8.30 39.92
C SER A 407 -23.24 -8.88 39.54
N ARG A 408 -22.20 -8.52 40.30
CA ARG A 408 -20.84 -9.04 40.14
C ARG A 408 -20.79 -10.53 40.52
N HIS A 409 -21.33 -11.43 39.70
CA HIS A 409 -21.08 -12.86 39.88
C HIS A 409 -20.89 -13.62 38.55
N SER A 410 -19.73 -14.30 38.51
CA SER A 410 -19.33 -15.46 37.70
C SER A 410 -19.28 -15.33 36.16
N GLY A 411 -18.08 -15.04 35.66
CA GLY A 411 -17.29 -16.06 34.95
C GLY A 411 -17.87 -16.64 33.65
N ARG A 412 -18.08 -15.82 32.62
CA ARG A 412 -17.98 -16.24 31.21
C ARG A 412 -17.31 -15.14 30.38
N SER A 413 -16.07 -15.41 30.02
CA SER A 413 -15.24 -14.84 28.94
C SER A 413 -15.59 -13.43 28.42
N TYR A 414 -15.09 -12.40 29.11
CA TYR A 414 -14.94 -11.04 28.58
C TYR A 414 -13.48 -10.85 28.13
N THR A 415 -13.10 -11.37 26.96
CA THR A 415 -11.73 -11.25 26.42
C THR A 415 -11.64 -10.58 25.05
N SER A 416 -12.64 -9.79 24.64
CA SER A 416 -12.60 -9.11 23.33
C SER A 416 -12.76 -7.58 23.35
N ILE A 417 -12.69 -6.92 24.51
CA ILE A 417 -12.79 -5.43 24.59
C ILE A 417 -11.66 -4.78 25.42
N GLN A 418 -10.77 -5.55 26.04
CA GLN A 418 -9.68 -5.00 26.89
C GLN A 418 -8.37 -4.68 26.15
N THR A 419 -8.33 -4.72 24.82
CA THR A 419 -7.15 -4.33 24.04
C THR A 419 -7.30 -2.97 23.38
N ILE A 420 -7.56 -1.92 24.19
CA ILE A 420 -7.07 -0.56 23.89
C ILE A 420 -6.63 0.04 25.23
N HIS A 421 -5.32 0.24 25.38
CA HIS A 421 -4.71 0.78 26.57
C HIS A 421 -5.32 2.15 26.97
N SER A 422 -5.67 2.25 28.26
CA SER A 422 -5.78 3.47 29.07
C SER A 422 -6.53 4.66 28.46
N ILE A 423 -7.86 4.61 28.53
CA ILE A 423 -8.66 5.83 28.58
C ILE A 423 -8.43 6.44 29.98
N PRO A 424 -7.96 7.70 30.11
CA PRO A 424 -7.77 8.35 31.40
C PRO A 424 -9.09 8.42 32.18
N ALA A 425 -9.06 8.19 33.49
CA ALA A 425 -10.23 8.17 34.39
C ALA A 425 -11.11 9.45 34.31
N PHE A 426 -10.56 10.55 33.80
CA PHE A 426 -11.28 11.79 33.50
C PHE A 426 -12.38 11.62 32.42
N VAL A 427 -12.21 10.73 31.43
CA VAL A 427 -13.20 10.51 30.34
C VAL A 427 -14.46 9.79 30.85
N GLN A 428 -14.36 9.05 31.96
CA GLN A 428 -15.52 8.42 32.61
C GLN A 428 -16.48 9.45 33.21
N GLN A 429 -15.98 10.62 33.64
CA GLN A 429 -16.68 11.41 34.65
C GLN A 429 -17.89 12.21 34.14
N ALA A 430 -18.07 12.36 32.82
CA ALA A 430 -19.18 13.14 32.27
C ALA A 430 -20.34 12.29 31.70
N TRP A 431 -20.10 11.01 31.34
CA TRP A 431 -21.07 10.19 30.58
C TRP A 431 -21.17 8.72 31.02
N SER A 432 -20.44 8.27 32.05
CA SER A 432 -20.65 6.94 32.64
C SER A 432 -21.54 7.02 33.87
N THR A 433 -22.83 6.74 33.72
CA THR A 433 -23.59 6.17 34.83
C THR A 433 -23.23 4.69 34.91
N ASP A 434 -22.85 4.18 36.09
CA ASP A 434 -22.65 2.73 36.33
C ASP A 434 -23.94 1.90 36.10
N GLU A 435 -25.07 2.57 35.83
CA GLU A 435 -26.37 1.99 35.52
C GLU A 435 -26.68 2.10 34.01
N ILE A 436 -27.05 0.96 33.40
CA ILE A 436 -27.53 0.87 32.02
C ILE A 436 -29.06 0.96 32.04
N TYR A 437 -29.60 1.91 31.28
CA TYR A 437 -31.04 2.13 31.14
C TYR A 437 -31.54 1.60 29.79
N PHE A 438 -32.76 1.05 29.76
CA PHE A 438 -33.43 0.64 28.54
C PHE A 438 -34.78 1.34 28.38
N TYR A 439 -35.08 1.79 27.16
CA TYR A 439 -36.39 2.32 26.78
C TYR A 439 -36.89 1.55 25.55
N LYS A 440 -38.03 0.87 25.66
CA LYS A 440 -38.60 0.03 24.58
C LYS A 440 -37.59 -0.96 23.96
N ALA A 441 -36.79 -1.62 24.81
CA ALA A 441 -35.71 -2.54 24.44
C ALA A 441 -34.50 -1.92 23.71
N GLU A 442 -34.42 -0.60 23.55
CA GLU A 442 -33.21 0.11 23.11
C GLU A 442 -32.41 0.60 24.33
N ARG A 443 -31.07 0.50 24.30
CA ARG A 443 -30.20 1.09 25.33
C ARG A 443 -30.28 2.61 25.24
N VAL A 444 -30.43 3.27 26.38
CA VAL A 444 -30.53 4.73 26.47
C VAL A 444 -29.61 5.30 27.54
N LEU A 445 -29.24 6.56 27.35
CA LEU A 445 -28.52 7.37 28.33
C LEU A 445 -29.49 8.36 28.98
N VAL A 446 -29.45 8.44 30.31
CA VAL A 446 -30.28 9.36 31.09
C VAL A 446 -29.37 10.44 31.70
N LYS A 447 -29.57 11.71 31.33
CA LYS A 447 -28.78 12.86 31.81
C LYS A 447 -29.67 13.83 32.59
N GLN A 448 -29.22 14.26 33.76
CA GLN A 448 -29.92 15.28 34.56
C GLN A 448 -29.92 16.64 33.83
N CYS A 449 -31.08 17.29 33.77
CA CYS A 449 -31.24 18.61 33.17
C CYS A 449 -30.90 19.72 34.17
N MET A 450 -30.32 20.81 33.68
CA MET A 450 -29.87 21.97 34.49
C MET A 450 -31.02 22.87 34.99
N PHE A 451 -32.27 22.56 34.65
CA PHE A 451 -33.41 23.43 34.91
C PHE A 451 -34.38 22.86 35.94
N SER A 452 -34.88 23.73 36.83
CA SER A 452 -35.66 23.34 38.02
C SER A 452 -37.16 23.63 37.92
N ASP A 453 -37.63 24.40 36.93
CA ASP A 453 -39.08 24.70 36.82
C ASP A 453 -39.85 23.53 36.18
N ARG A 454 -41.01 23.22 36.75
CA ARG A 454 -41.90 22.13 36.33
C ARG A 454 -42.86 22.54 35.21
N ARG A 455 -43.02 23.84 34.92
CA ARG A 455 -44.07 24.32 34.01
C ARG A 455 -43.52 24.78 32.66
N PHE A 456 -43.41 23.84 31.72
CA PHE A 456 -43.22 24.16 30.31
C PHE A 456 -44.46 24.83 29.70
N LYS A 457 -44.29 25.91 28.93
CA LYS A 457 -45.33 26.52 28.11
C LYS A 457 -45.81 25.55 27.03
N LEU A 458 -47.03 25.77 26.55
CA LEU A 458 -47.65 24.91 25.52
C LEU A 458 -46.80 24.84 24.24
N LYS A 459 -46.07 25.91 23.90
CA LYS A 459 -45.15 25.98 22.76
C LYS A 459 -43.99 24.99 22.92
N THR A 460 -43.35 24.98 24.08
CA THR A 460 -42.22 24.09 24.40
C THR A 460 -42.64 22.64 24.45
N ARG A 461 -43.83 22.33 25.00
CA ARG A 461 -44.38 20.96 24.98
C ARG A 461 -44.63 20.46 23.55
N LYS A 462 -45.11 21.33 22.67
CA LYS A 462 -45.24 21.04 21.23
C LYS A 462 -43.88 20.78 20.58
N ASP A 463 -42.88 21.60 20.90
CA ASP A 463 -41.52 21.46 20.37
C ASP A 463 -40.87 20.14 20.85
N ILE A 464 -40.99 19.77 22.12
CA ILE A 464 -40.49 18.48 22.66
C ILE A 464 -41.17 17.29 21.98
N LEU A 465 -42.49 17.35 21.78
CA LEU A 465 -43.23 16.31 21.06
C LEU A 465 -42.77 16.20 19.59
N PHE A 466 -42.49 17.35 18.96
CA PHE A 466 -41.93 17.40 17.61
C PHE A 466 -40.51 16.80 17.56
N PHE A 467 -39.64 17.13 18.52
CA PHE A 467 -38.29 16.57 18.62
C PHE A 467 -38.32 15.04 18.71
N LYS A 468 -39.19 14.51 19.58
CA LYS A 468 -39.36 13.06 19.79
C LYS A 468 -39.83 12.29 18.54
N LYS A 469 -40.62 12.92 17.67
CA LYS A 469 -41.26 12.23 16.52
C LYS A 469 -40.61 12.50 15.18
N SER A 470 -40.12 13.71 14.96
CA SER A 470 -39.79 14.23 13.63
C SER A 470 -38.30 14.43 13.39
N ILE A 471 -37.47 14.33 14.44
CA ILE A 471 -36.02 14.45 14.34
C ILE A 471 -35.40 13.05 14.34
N ASN A 472 -34.94 12.63 13.18
CA ASN A 472 -34.21 11.38 12.99
C ASN A 472 -33.24 11.54 11.82
N HIS A 473 -31.95 11.43 12.09
CA HIS A 473 -30.89 11.54 11.10
C HIS A 473 -29.64 10.79 11.60
N PRO A 474 -28.88 10.11 10.72
CA PRO A 474 -27.71 9.34 11.15
C PRO A 474 -26.66 10.16 11.92
N ASN A 475 -26.44 11.42 11.54
CA ASN A 475 -25.48 12.34 12.18
C ASN A 475 -26.09 13.29 13.22
N VAL A 476 -27.30 13.03 13.71
CA VAL A 476 -27.91 13.79 14.81
C VAL A 476 -28.29 12.81 15.91
N LEU A 477 -27.91 13.12 17.14
CA LEU A 477 -28.15 12.23 18.27
C LEU A 477 -29.66 12.11 18.52
N LYS A 478 -30.18 10.88 18.53
CA LYS A 478 -31.60 10.59 18.75
C LYS A 478 -32.02 10.96 20.17
N PHE A 479 -32.99 11.88 20.26
CA PHE A 479 -33.63 12.31 21.50
C PHE A 479 -34.93 11.54 21.71
N PHE A 480 -35.06 10.83 22.83
CA PHE A 480 -36.27 10.06 23.13
C PHE A 480 -37.32 10.88 23.88
N GLY A 481 -36.90 11.86 24.69
CA GLY A 481 -37.80 12.72 25.44
C GLY A 481 -37.26 13.13 26.82
N LEU A 482 -38.10 13.83 27.58
CA LEU A 482 -37.84 14.20 28.97
C LEU A 482 -38.60 13.28 29.92
N MET A 483 -37.94 12.91 31.02
CA MET A 483 -38.47 12.12 32.12
C MET A 483 -38.56 12.99 33.38
N GLU A 484 -39.67 12.86 34.11
CA GLU A 484 -39.93 13.59 35.35
C GLU A 484 -39.56 12.70 36.55
N THR A 485 -38.45 12.98 37.21
CA THR A 485 -37.96 12.20 38.37
C THR A 485 -38.05 13.07 39.63
N GLY A 486 -39.18 13.02 40.33
CA GLY A 486 -39.37 13.80 41.56
C GLY A 486 -39.35 15.30 41.28
N LYS A 487 -38.38 16.04 41.84
CA LYS A 487 -38.23 17.50 41.65
C LYS A 487 -37.36 17.89 40.44
N GLU A 488 -36.78 16.93 39.74
CA GLU A 488 -35.80 17.18 38.68
C GLU A 488 -36.25 16.56 37.34
N TRP A 489 -35.82 17.17 36.25
CA TRP A 489 -36.02 16.63 34.91
C TRP A 489 -34.76 15.91 34.43
N GLN A 490 -34.95 14.80 33.73
CA GLN A 490 -33.89 14.03 33.10
C GLN A 490 -34.17 13.90 31.60
N SER A 491 -33.15 14.03 30.77
CA SER A 491 -33.22 13.87 29.32
C SER A 491 -32.76 12.46 28.93
N VAL A 492 -33.47 11.84 27.99
CA VAL A 492 -33.22 10.46 27.55
C VAL A 492 -32.70 10.45 26.10
N TRP A 493 -31.52 9.87 25.90
CA TRP A 493 -30.74 9.90 24.67
C TRP A 493 -30.33 8.52 24.18
N GLU A 494 -29.96 8.41 22.91
CA GLU A 494 -29.14 7.27 22.48
C GLU A 494 -27.71 7.37 23.06
N PRO A 495 -27.07 6.25 23.39
CA PRO A 495 -25.74 6.25 24.00
C PRO A 495 -24.62 6.49 22.99
N GLY A 496 -23.79 7.51 23.22
CA GLY A 496 -22.53 7.76 22.50
C GLY A 496 -21.38 6.92 23.05
N ILE A 497 -21.28 5.65 22.63
CA ILE A 497 -20.38 4.65 23.24
C ILE A 497 -18.89 5.05 23.23
N ARG A 498 -18.44 5.81 22.22
CA ARG A 498 -17.02 6.17 22.06
C ARG A 498 -16.66 7.56 22.62
N GLY A 499 -17.61 8.22 23.29
CA GLY A 499 -17.40 9.55 23.87
C GLY A 499 -17.51 10.70 22.86
N SER A 500 -17.03 11.88 23.26
CA SER A 500 -17.06 13.09 22.44
C SER A 500 -15.83 13.23 21.55
N ILE A 501 -15.93 14.01 20.49
CA ILE A 501 -14.80 14.35 19.63
C ILE A 501 -13.67 15.00 20.42
N GLU A 502 -13.98 15.89 21.36
CA GLU A 502 -12.99 16.50 22.25
C GLU A 502 -12.14 15.44 22.98
N SER A 503 -12.78 14.38 23.49
CA SER A 503 -12.08 13.29 24.20
C SER A 503 -11.20 12.43 23.28
N ILE A 504 -11.61 12.25 22.03
CA ILE A 504 -10.88 11.47 21.03
C ILE A 504 -9.66 12.25 20.54
N ILE A 505 -9.83 13.56 20.33
CA ILE A 505 -8.78 14.45 19.83
C ILE A 505 -7.69 14.69 20.88
N HIS A 506 -8.06 14.94 22.13
CA HIS A 506 -7.10 15.19 23.20
C HIS A 506 -6.39 13.91 23.70
N ASN A 507 -6.72 12.74 23.14
CA ASN A 507 -6.04 11.49 23.48
C ASN A 507 -4.72 11.38 22.70
N CYS A 508 -3.59 11.54 23.41
CA CYS A 508 -2.25 11.54 22.81
C CYS A 508 -1.86 10.25 22.06
N CYS A 509 -2.58 9.14 22.29
CA CYS A 509 -2.33 7.86 21.64
C CYS A 509 -2.95 7.73 20.23
N LEU A 510 -3.92 8.59 19.86
CA LEU A 510 -4.64 8.50 18.57
C LEU A 510 -4.30 9.69 17.67
N LYS A 511 -3.35 9.50 16.75
CA LYS A 511 -3.03 10.51 15.72
C LYS A 511 -3.97 10.37 14.53
N LEU A 512 -4.97 11.26 14.45
CA LEU A 512 -5.89 11.31 13.32
C LEU A 512 -5.22 11.93 12.08
N GLY A 513 -5.18 11.17 10.98
CA GLY A 513 -4.77 11.68 9.67
C GLY A 513 -5.74 12.74 9.11
N VAL A 514 -5.29 13.51 8.11
CA VAL A 514 -6.07 14.61 7.51
C VAL A 514 -7.41 14.13 6.94
N SER A 515 -7.45 12.97 6.29
CA SER A 515 -8.68 12.40 5.74
C SER A 515 -9.71 12.05 6.82
N ALA A 516 -9.26 11.48 7.95
CA ALA A 516 -10.14 11.17 9.08
C ALA A 516 -10.70 12.45 9.72
N LYS A 517 -9.88 13.51 9.85
CA LYS A 517 -10.31 14.83 10.32
C LYS A 517 -11.38 15.43 9.40
N ILE A 518 -11.22 15.32 8.09
CA ILE A 518 -12.22 15.80 7.11
C ILE A 518 -13.51 14.98 7.19
N ALA A 519 -13.42 13.65 7.31
CA ALA A 519 -14.60 12.78 7.46
C ALA A 519 -15.43 13.14 8.70
N ILE A 520 -14.77 13.40 9.83
CA ILE A 520 -15.40 13.90 11.06
C ILE A 520 -16.17 15.20 10.80
N LEU A 521 -15.55 16.17 10.13
CA LEU A 521 -16.18 17.47 9.83
C LEU A 521 -17.37 17.34 8.88
N ILE A 522 -17.30 16.44 7.90
CA ILE A 522 -18.39 16.16 6.96
C ILE A 522 -19.60 15.59 7.70
N ASP A 523 -19.41 14.70 8.66
CA ASP A 523 -20.50 14.13 9.45
C ASP A 523 -21.20 15.19 10.32
N ILE A 524 -20.43 16.06 11.00
CA ILE A 524 -20.98 17.21 11.74
C ILE A 524 -21.78 18.12 10.79
N LEU A 525 -21.23 18.41 9.61
CA LEU A 525 -21.85 19.25 8.60
C LEU A 525 -23.18 18.67 8.09
N LYS A 526 -23.25 17.35 7.88
CA LYS A 526 -24.50 16.66 7.50
C LYS A 526 -25.56 16.79 8.59
N GLY A 527 -25.17 16.62 9.86
CA GLY A 527 -26.06 16.78 11.01
C GLY A 527 -26.59 18.21 11.16
N MET A 528 -25.70 19.21 11.11
CA MET A 528 -26.07 20.62 11.23
C MET A 528 -26.92 21.12 10.07
N ARG A 529 -26.64 20.66 8.84
CA ARG A 529 -27.48 20.96 7.66
C ARG A 529 -28.91 20.45 7.86
N TYR A 530 -29.08 19.25 8.42
CA TYR A 530 -30.39 18.68 8.70
C TYR A 530 -31.15 19.50 9.77
N LEU A 531 -30.49 19.88 10.86
CA LEU A 531 -31.09 20.71 11.92
C LEU A 531 -31.53 22.08 11.39
N HIS A 532 -30.71 22.72 10.57
CA HIS A 532 -31.03 24.00 9.93
C HIS A 532 -32.18 23.90 8.94
N GLN A 533 -32.29 22.80 8.18
CA GLN A 533 -33.44 22.55 7.32
C GLN A 533 -34.75 22.46 8.13
N LYS A 534 -34.69 22.00 9.38
CA LYS A 534 -35.81 21.97 10.33
C LYS A 534 -35.97 23.27 11.13
N GLN A 535 -35.22 24.33 10.81
CA GLN A 535 -35.24 25.63 11.51
C GLN A 535 -34.93 25.48 13.01
N ILE A 536 -33.91 24.67 13.32
CA ILE A 536 -33.37 24.49 14.67
C ILE A 536 -31.94 25.03 14.68
N ALA A 537 -31.71 26.09 15.46
CA ALA A 537 -30.37 26.55 15.81
C ALA A 537 -29.87 25.73 17.01
N HIS A 538 -28.63 25.24 16.94
CA HIS A 538 -28.02 24.44 18.00
C HIS A 538 -27.54 25.32 19.15
N GLY A 539 -26.83 26.41 18.84
CA GLY A 539 -26.35 27.43 19.77
C GLY A 539 -25.16 27.06 20.66
N PHE A 540 -24.81 25.78 20.75
CA PHE A 540 -23.74 25.27 21.62
C PHE A 540 -22.86 24.24 20.91
N LEU A 541 -22.66 24.41 19.60
CA LEU A 541 -21.87 23.48 18.80
C LEU A 541 -20.38 23.58 19.19
N ARG A 542 -19.81 22.48 19.68
CA ARG A 542 -18.38 22.35 20.06
C ARG A 542 -17.94 20.89 19.97
N GLY A 543 -16.63 20.60 19.99
CA GLY A 543 -16.13 19.22 19.96
C GLY A 543 -16.69 18.32 21.07
N SER A 544 -17.13 18.89 22.19
CA SER A 544 -17.73 18.14 23.31
C SER A 544 -19.20 17.76 23.10
N THR A 545 -19.94 18.48 22.24
CA THR A 545 -21.34 18.18 21.89
C THR A 545 -21.46 17.30 20.64
N CYS A 546 -20.34 16.95 20.01
CA CYS A 546 -20.32 15.96 18.93
C CYS A 546 -19.85 14.61 19.48
N LEU A 547 -20.75 13.63 19.49
CA LEU A 547 -20.50 12.29 20.03
C LEU A 547 -20.21 11.29 18.91
N VAL A 548 -19.49 10.23 19.27
CA VAL A 548 -19.16 9.16 18.34
C VAL A 548 -19.84 7.87 18.77
N ASP A 549 -20.56 7.26 17.83
CA ASP A 549 -21.27 6.01 18.07
C ASP A 549 -20.37 4.77 17.88
N SER A 550 -20.92 3.56 18.06
CA SER A 550 -20.16 2.32 17.89
C SER A 550 -19.58 2.13 16.49
N LYS A 551 -20.21 2.73 15.47
CA LYS A 551 -19.82 2.67 14.06
C LYS A 551 -18.87 3.80 13.64
N TRP A 552 -18.37 4.60 14.59
CA TRP A 552 -17.53 5.77 14.34
C TRP A 552 -18.19 6.87 13.50
N THR A 553 -19.53 6.90 13.49
CA THR A 553 -20.25 8.02 12.91
C THR A 553 -20.36 9.13 13.94
N VAL A 554 -20.12 10.36 13.50
CA VAL A 554 -20.26 11.53 14.37
C VAL A 554 -21.71 11.97 14.39
N LYS A 555 -22.24 12.13 15.60
CA LYS A 555 -23.60 12.58 15.88
C LYS A 555 -23.60 13.84 16.71
N VAL A 556 -24.28 14.86 16.21
CA VAL A 556 -24.47 16.14 16.92
C VAL A 556 -25.48 15.95 18.06
N ALA A 557 -25.09 16.24 19.30
CA ALA A 557 -25.87 16.10 20.52
C ALA A 557 -26.24 17.48 21.11
N HIS A 558 -27.13 17.50 22.13
CA HIS A 558 -27.54 18.73 22.86
C HIS A 558 -28.13 19.83 21.98
N TRP A 559 -28.70 19.47 20.83
CA TRP A 559 -29.29 20.41 19.88
C TRP A 559 -30.66 20.94 20.32
N GLU A 560 -31.29 20.32 21.31
CA GLU A 560 -32.58 20.66 21.91
C GLU A 560 -32.47 21.71 23.01
N GLU A 561 -31.32 21.80 23.68
CA GLU A 561 -31.12 22.61 24.89
C GLU A 561 -31.50 24.08 24.64
N CYS A 562 -31.10 24.65 23.51
CA CYS A 562 -31.38 26.05 23.17
C CYS A 562 -32.89 26.38 23.12
N LYS A 563 -33.74 25.49 22.57
CA LYS A 563 -35.18 25.72 22.46
C LYS A 563 -35.91 25.46 23.78
N ILE A 564 -35.43 24.52 24.59
CA ILE A 564 -36.01 24.22 25.91
C ILE A 564 -35.68 25.33 26.91
N LEU A 565 -34.45 25.84 26.89
CA LEU A 565 -33.99 26.92 27.77
C LEU A 565 -34.62 28.28 27.43
N ALA A 566 -35.02 28.51 26.18
CA ALA A 566 -35.76 29.71 25.75
C ALA A 566 -37.04 29.95 26.57
N ASP A 567 -37.62 28.89 27.14
CA ASP A 567 -38.88 28.97 27.86
C ASP A 567 -38.74 29.36 29.34
N GLN A 568 -37.57 29.13 29.93
CA GLN A 568 -37.29 29.17 31.37
C GLN A 568 -36.62 30.45 31.87
N ASP A 569 -36.87 31.56 31.17
CA ASP A 569 -36.16 32.85 31.30
C ASP A 569 -34.66 32.76 30.92
N TYR A 570 -34.25 33.68 30.04
CA TYR A 570 -32.97 33.72 29.31
C TYR A 570 -31.68 33.65 30.16
N LYS A 571 -31.76 33.68 31.50
CA LYS A 571 -30.62 33.73 32.42
C LYS A 571 -29.84 32.41 32.56
N CYS A 572 -30.36 31.31 32.02
CA CYS A 572 -29.78 29.97 32.16
C CYS A 572 -28.97 29.49 30.94
N LEU A 573 -28.81 30.31 29.89
CA LEU A 573 -27.92 29.96 28.77
C LEU A 573 -26.45 30.21 29.17
N PRO A 574 -25.53 29.25 28.96
CA PRO A 574 -24.08 29.42 29.16
C PRO A 574 -23.44 30.59 28.37
N GLY A 575 -24.18 31.19 27.42
CA GLY A 575 -23.81 32.39 26.67
C GLY A 575 -24.28 33.72 27.27
N VAL A 576 -25.10 33.69 28.32
CA VAL A 576 -25.83 34.84 28.88
C VAL A 576 -25.42 35.08 30.34
N ILE A 577 -24.13 34.92 30.63
CA ILE A 577 -23.61 35.10 31.98
C ILE A 577 -23.13 36.55 32.10
N THR A 578 -23.79 37.33 32.94
CA THR A 578 -23.30 38.62 33.43
C THR A 578 -22.01 38.50 34.28
N ASP A 579 -21.38 37.31 34.33
CA ASP A 579 -20.36 36.90 35.29
C ASP A 579 -19.21 36.07 34.65
N TYR A 580 -19.09 36.02 33.31
CA TYR A 580 -17.96 35.34 32.65
C TYR A 580 -16.61 35.98 33.01
N GLN A 581 -16.64 37.21 33.52
CA GLN A 581 -15.46 37.90 34.05
C GLN A 581 -14.91 37.24 35.33
N GLN A 582 -15.72 36.49 36.08
CA GLN A 582 -15.32 35.86 37.36
C GLN A 582 -15.09 34.34 37.27
N ASP A 583 -15.70 33.64 36.30
CA ASP A 583 -15.62 32.17 36.18
C ASP A 583 -14.81 31.72 34.95
N TYR A 584 -13.59 31.25 35.22
CA TYR A 584 -12.63 30.77 34.22
C TYR A 584 -13.20 29.67 33.31
N PHE A 585 -13.97 28.72 33.87
CA PHE A 585 -14.47 27.59 33.09
C PHE A 585 -15.59 28.03 32.14
N LYS A 586 -16.50 28.88 32.60
CA LYS A 586 -17.58 29.44 31.77
C LYS A 586 -17.03 30.32 30.65
N ALA A 587 -16.00 31.12 30.92
CA ALA A 587 -15.34 31.91 29.89
C ALA A 587 -14.73 31.05 28.77
N LYS A 588 -14.18 29.86 29.12
CA LYS A 588 -13.64 28.91 28.14
C LYS A 588 -14.72 28.29 27.25
N GLU A 589 -15.93 28.05 27.78
CA GLU A 589 -17.04 27.50 26.98
C GLU A 589 -17.51 28.45 25.87
N LEU A 590 -17.24 29.75 26.01
CA LEU A 590 -17.63 30.79 25.05
C LEU A 590 -16.71 30.87 23.82
N TYR A 591 -15.59 30.13 23.76
CA TYR A 591 -14.65 30.21 22.64
C TYR A 591 -15.29 29.83 21.29
N TRP A 592 -16.29 28.95 21.31
CA TRP A 592 -17.05 28.53 20.13
C TRP A 592 -18.26 29.43 19.85
N THR A 593 -18.59 30.35 20.76
CA THR A 593 -19.77 31.23 20.63
C THR A 593 -19.44 32.44 19.76
N ALA A 594 -20.37 32.78 18.86
CA ALA A 594 -20.18 33.89 17.93
C ALA A 594 -20.16 35.25 18.64
N PRO A 595 -19.32 36.21 18.20
CA PRO A 595 -19.11 37.48 18.89
C PRO A 595 -20.39 38.31 19.02
N GLU A 596 -21.31 38.24 18.05
CA GLU A 596 -22.58 38.94 18.10
C GLU A 596 -23.51 38.44 19.23
N ILE A 597 -23.47 37.13 19.51
CA ILE A 597 -24.27 36.51 20.57
C ILE A 597 -23.76 36.97 21.93
N ILE A 598 -22.43 36.99 22.11
CA ILE A 598 -21.78 37.42 23.36
C ILE A 598 -21.99 38.93 23.58
N LYS A 599 -21.85 39.75 22.52
CA LYS A 599 -21.93 41.21 22.59
C LYS A 599 -23.34 41.72 22.88
N PHE A 600 -24.34 41.19 22.19
CA PHE A 600 -25.73 41.66 22.30
C PHE A 600 -26.58 40.83 23.25
N ASN A 601 -26.02 39.74 23.80
CA ASN A 601 -26.70 38.85 24.72
C ASN A 601 -28.02 38.30 24.14
N THR A 602 -27.99 37.97 22.84
CA THR A 602 -29.17 37.53 22.07
C THR A 602 -29.24 36.01 21.98
N MET A 603 -30.39 35.48 21.61
CA MET A 603 -30.52 34.05 21.35
C MET A 603 -29.64 33.59 20.19
N PRO A 604 -29.08 32.37 20.26
CA PRO A 604 -28.36 31.78 19.15
C PRO A 604 -29.22 31.72 17.88
N THR A 605 -28.57 32.01 16.76
CA THR A 605 -29.19 32.05 15.42
C THR A 605 -28.60 30.96 14.54
N LEU A 606 -29.21 30.73 13.38
CA LEU A 606 -28.62 29.84 12.37
C LEU A 606 -27.23 30.35 11.93
N SER A 607 -27.04 31.67 11.83
CA SER A 607 -25.76 32.26 11.47
C SER A 607 -24.68 32.13 12.54
N SER A 608 -25.05 32.05 13.83
CA SER A 608 -24.08 31.83 14.90
C SER A 608 -23.54 30.40 14.91
N ASP A 609 -24.35 29.41 14.53
CA ASP A 609 -23.90 28.01 14.43
C ASP A 609 -22.79 27.82 13.37
N LEU A 610 -22.82 28.63 12.30
CA LEU A 610 -21.78 28.61 11.26
C LEU A 610 -20.42 29.08 11.79
N TYR A 611 -20.42 30.09 12.66
CA TYR A 611 -19.21 30.52 13.36
C TYR A 611 -18.71 29.43 14.31
N SER A 612 -19.60 28.81 15.08
CA SER A 612 -19.23 27.70 15.96
C SER A 612 -18.63 26.53 15.20
N PHE A 613 -19.15 26.22 14.00
CA PHE A 613 -18.57 25.20 13.13
C PHE A 613 -17.15 25.56 12.67
N ALA A 614 -16.85 26.84 12.40
CA ALA A 614 -15.48 27.28 12.09
C ALA A 614 -14.51 27.03 13.26
N MET A 615 -14.95 27.28 14.50
CA MET A 615 -14.15 27.00 15.70
C MET A 615 -13.92 25.49 15.88
N VAL A 616 -14.92 24.67 15.57
CA VAL A 616 -14.77 23.20 15.57
C VAL A 616 -13.79 22.73 14.49
N ILE A 617 -13.77 23.35 13.29
CA ILE A 617 -12.76 23.05 12.27
C ILE A 617 -11.36 23.33 12.81
N GLN A 618 -11.17 24.48 13.48
CA GLN A 618 -9.89 24.82 14.09
C GLN A 618 -9.50 23.81 15.17
N GLU A 619 -10.41 23.46 16.07
CA GLU A 619 -10.22 22.48 17.15
C GLU A 619 -9.80 21.09 16.62
N VAL A 620 -10.45 20.62 15.56
CA VAL A 620 -10.14 19.31 14.94
C VAL A 620 -8.73 19.28 14.31
N PHE A 621 -8.29 20.39 13.73
CA PHE A 621 -6.99 20.46 13.05
C PHE A 621 -5.83 20.77 13.99
N SER A 622 -6.03 21.66 14.97
CA SER A 622 -5.06 21.99 16.01
C SER A 622 -4.89 20.85 17.04
N GLN A 623 -5.92 20.00 17.16
CA GLN A 623 -6.05 18.98 18.19
C GLN A 623 -6.00 19.53 19.63
N GLU A 624 -6.34 20.80 19.77
CA GLU A 624 -6.33 21.55 21.02
C GLU A 624 -7.54 22.48 21.03
N ASN A 625 -7.91 22.97 22.21
CA ASN A 625 -8.99 23.96 22.33
C ASN A 625 -8.69 25.23 21.50
N PRO A 626 -9.71 25.94 20.98
CA PRO A 626 -9.49 27.23 20.33
C PRO A 626 -8.75 28.22 21.22
N TYR A 627 -7.88 29.04 20.62
CA TYR A 627 -7.00 30.00 21.29
C TYR A 627 -5.97 29.39 22.27
N TYR A 628 -5.63 28.11 22.10
CA TYR A 628 -4.60 27.44 22.90
C TYR A 628 -3.27 28.19 22.98
N GLU A 629 -2.86 28.84 21.88
CA GLU A 629 -1.62 29.59 21.79
C GLU A 629 -1.56 30.77 22.78
N LEU A 630 -2.71 31.32 23.17
CA LEU A 630 -2.82 32.44 24.10
C LEU A 630 -3.00 32.00 25.56
N ARG A 631 -3.11 30.69 25.83
CA ARG A 631 -3.43 30.15 27.17
C ARG A 631 -2.47 30.60 28.28
N ASN A 632 -1.22 30.87 27.92
CA ASN A 632 -0.15 31.25 28.86
C ASN A 632 0.00 32.76 28.98
N THR A 633 -0.57 33.54 28.06
CA THR A 633 -0.33 34.99 27.94
C THR A 633 -1.55 35.83 28.30
N HIS A 634 -2.76 35.30 28.11
CA HIS A 634 -4.01 35.99 28.37
C HIS A 634 -4.97 35.08 29.13
N THR A 635 -5.78 35.69 30.00
CA THR A 635 -6.89 34.99 30.66
C THR A 635 -8.03 34.75 29.66
N PRO A 636 -8.87 33.71 29.85
CA PRO A 636 -10.02 33.46 28.97
C PRO A 636 -10.95 34.66 28.81
N SER A 637 -11.15 35.44 29.86
CA SER A 637 -11.99 36.65 29.84
C SER A 637 -11.40 37.75 28.95
N GLU A 638 -10.08 37.94 28.97
CA GLU A 638 -9.38 38.89 28.09
C GLU A 638 -9.46 38.45 26.62
N ILE A 639 -9.34 37.14 26.36
CA ILE A 639 -9.50 36.57 25.01
C ILE A 639 -10.90 36.85 24.49
N ILE A 640 -11.96 36.58 25.28
CA ILE A 640 -13.34 36.87 24.90
C ILE A 640 -13.54 38.37 24.64
N GLN A 641 -12.97 39.24 25.47
CA GLN A 641 -13.04 40.69 25.25
C GLN A 641 -12.36 41.11 23.95
N ALA A 642 -11.20 40.52 23.61
CA ALA A 642 -10.51 40.75 22.34
C ALA A 642 -11.29 40.20 21.13
N VAL A 643 -12.00 39.08 21.29
CA VAL A 643 -12.90 38.53 20.26
C VAL A 643 -14.07 39.50 19.99
N ILE A 644 -14.62 40.14 21.02
CA ILE A 644 -15.71 41.11 20.88
C ILE A 644 -15.23 42.45 20.32
N ALA A 645 -14.09 42.95 20.80
CA ALA A 645 -13.61 44.30 20.49
C ALA A 645 -12.81 44.37 19.18
N CYS A 646 -11.98 43.36 18.91
CA CYS A 646 -11.02 43.37 17.81
C CYS A 646 -11.28 42.25 16.79
N TYR A 647 -12.35 41.47 16.94
CA TYR A 647 -12.62 40.29 16.13
C TYR A 647 -11.42 39.35 16.04
N LEU A 648 -10.75 39.12 17.17
CA LEU A 648 -9.62 38.19 17.26
C LEU A 648 -9.98 36.81 16.69
N ARG A 649 -9.05 36.18 15.97
CA ARG A 649 -9.18 34.83 15.41
C ARG A 649 -7.97 33.98 15.81
N PRO A 650 -8.15 32.67 16.01
CA PRO A 650 -7.05 31.78 16.39
C PRO A 650 -6.06 31.60 15.24
N THR A 651 -4.80 31.38 15.60
CA THR A 651 -3.70 31.10 14.67
C THR A 651 -3.51 29.60 14.43
N PHE A 652 -2.94 29.25 13.27
CA PHE A 652 -2.69 27.85 12.92
C PHE A 652 -1.20 27.53 13.06
N ASN A 653 -0.89 26.60 13.97
CA ASN A 653 0.46 26.05 14.10
C ASN A 653 0.65 24.76 13.27
N THR A 654 -0.40 24.28 12.60
CA THR A 654 -0.42 23.02 11.83
C THR A 654 -0.74 23.27 10.35
N VAL A 655 -0.29 22.36 9.48
CA VAL A 655 -0.53 22.44 8.03
C VAL A 655 -2.00 22.09 7.75
N ILE A 656 -2.80 23.10 7.39
CA ILE A 656 -4.21 22.95 7.00
C ILE A 656 -4.34 23.10 5.48
N PRO A 657 -5.15 22.27 4.80
CA PRO A 657 -5.42 22.45 3.37
C PRO A 657 -5.95 23.86 3.05
N ALA A 658 -5.38 24.52 2.05
CA ALA A 658 -5.72 25.91 1.68
C ALA A 658 -7.22 26.08 1.37
N SER A 659 -7.85 25.09 0.75
CA SER A 659 -9.29 25.07 0.46
C SER A 659 -10.15 25.09 1.74
N LEU A 660 -9.69 24.46 2.83
CA LEU A 660 -10.40 24.45 4.10
C LEU A 660 -10.25 25.78 4.84
N VAL A 661 -9.08 26.43 4.73
CA VAL A 661 -8.85 27.78 5.26
C VAL A 661 -9.81 28.78 4.61
N GLU A 662 -9.96 28.76 3.29
CA GLU A 662 -10.90 29.65 2.59
C GLU A 662 -12.36 29.46 3.03
N ILE A 663 -12.76 28.20 3.30
CA ILE A 663 -14.12 27.91 3.79
C ILE A 663 -14.30 28.44 5.22
N MET A 664 -13.31 28.19 6.08
CA MET A 664 -13.33 28.62 7.49
C MET A 664 -13.34 30.15 7.60
N GLU A 665 -12.57 30.86 6.76
CA GLU A 665 -12.53 32.31 6.71
C GLU A 665 -13.91 32.92 6.41
N LYS A 666 -14.69 32.29 5.54
CA LYS A 666 -16.06 32.70 5.21
C LYS A 666 -17.07 32.33 6.30
N LEU A 667 -16.80 31.29 7.09
CA LEU A 667 -17.69 30.83 8.15
C LEU A 667 -17.62 31.70 9.41
N TRP A 668 -16.43 32.21 9.74
CA TRP A 668 -16.22 33.05 10.92
C TRP A 668 -16.19 34.55 10.63
N ASP A 669 -16.81 34.98 9.53
CA ASP A 669 -16.92 36.39 9.15
C ASP A 669 -17.54 37.23 10.28
N ALA A 670 -17.08 38.47 10.43
CA ALA A 670 -17.58 39.39 11.44
C ALA A 670 -19.04 39.76 11.21
N ASP A 671 -19.50 39.79 9.95
CA ASP A 671 -20.91 39.99 9.58
C ASP A 671 -21.67 38.64 9.54
N PRO A 672 -22.68 38.44 10.41
CA PRO A 672 -23.51 37.23 10.41
C PRO A 672 -24.27 36.99 9.10
N PHE A 673 -24.56 38.03 8.30
CA PHE A 673 -25.27 37.92 7.03
C PHE A 673 -24.36 37.51 5.86
N ALA A 674 -23.06 37.79 5.95
CA ALA A 674 -22.06 37.37 4.97
C ALA A 674 -21.74 35.86 5.02
N ARG A 675 -22.04 35.21 6.16
CA ARG A 675 -21.76 33.78 6.37
C ARG A 675 -22.64 32.90 5.47
N PRO A 676 -22.07 31.91 4.76
CA PRO A 676 -22.82 31.03 3.86
C PRO A 676 -23.67 30.01 4.61
N ASN A 677 -24.82 29.60 4.06
CA ASN A 677 -25.62 28.53 4.68
C ASN A 677 -24.93 27.14 4.64
N PHE A 678 -25.29 26.24 5.56
CA PHE A 678 -24.70 24.88 5.62
C PHE A 678 -24.90 24.06 4.33
N HIS A 679 -25.91 24.35 3.52
CA HIS A 679 -26.09 23.71 2.22
C HIS A 679 -24.97 24.10 1.23
N ALA A 680 -24.64 25.39 1.14
CA ALA A 680 -23.55 25.92 0.33
C ALA A 680 -22.18 25.43 0.82
N VAL A 681 -22.00 25.38 2.15
CA VAL A 681 -20.79 24.85 2.79
C VAL A 681 -20.62 23.37 2.44
N HIS A 682 -21.66 22.55 2.57
CA HIS A 682 -21.63 21.13 2.18
C HIS A 682 -21.32 20.93 0.69
N LYS A 683 -21.86 21.78 -0.20
CA LYS A 683 -21.51 21.75 -1.63
C LYS A 683 -20.01 22.02 -1.85
N LYS A 684 -19.45 23.04 -1.18
CA LYS A 684 -18.01 23.35 -1.26
C LYS A 684 -17.13 22.25 -0.69
N PHE A 685 -17.50 21.66 0.44
CA PHE A 685 -16.80 20.51 1.03
C PHE A 685 -16.79 19.31 0.06
N LYS A 686 -17.93 19.02 -0.60
CA LYS A 686 -18.02 17.93 -1.58
C LYS A 686 -17.15 18.17 -2.83
N VAL A 687 -17.05 19.42 -3.29
CA VAL A 687 -16.18 19.79 -4.42
C VAL A 687 -14.71 19.75 -4.03
N SER A 688 -14.35 20.25 -2.84
CA SER A 688 -12.96 20.34 -2.38
C SER A 688 -12.41 18.98 -1.94
N PHE A 689 -13.28 18.09 -1.46
CA PHE A 689 -12.95 16.76 -0.93
C PHE A 689 -13.92 15.70 -1.48
N PRO A 690 -13.77 15.29 -2.76
CA PRO A 690 -14.72 14.38 -3.43
C PRO A 690 -14.69 12.95 -2.88
N THR A 691 -13.52 12.47 -2.44
CA THR A 691 -13.35 11.18 -1.77
C THR A 691 -13.42 11.37 -0.25
N HIS A 692 -14.52 10.97 0.37
CA HIS A 692 -14.63 10.91 1.82
C HIS A 692 -14.88 9.46 2.21
N ASP A 693 -13.79 8.76 2.54
CA ASP A 693 -13.87 7.44 3.15
C ASP A 693 -14.53 7.57 4.54
N SER A 694 -15.15 6.49 5.03
CA SER A 694 -15.70 6.54 6.38
C SER A 694 -14.56 6.77 7.38
N VAL A 695 -14.88 7.34 8.54
CA VAL A 695 -13.90 7.58 9.62
C VAL A 695 -13.14 6.28 9.96
N MET A 696 -13.81 5.12 9.90
CA MET A 696 -13.21 3.81 10.12
C MET A 696 -12.25 3.39 9.02
N ASP A 697 -12.64 3.55 7.75
CA ASP A 697 -11.78 3.19 6.62
C ASP A 697 -10.50 4.03 6.61
N CYS A 698 -10.61 5.32 6.97
CA CYS A 698 -9.45 6.19 7.13
C CYS A 698 -8.53 5.72 8.28
N MET A 699 -9.10 5.26 9.39
CA MET A 699 -8.32 4.73 10.52
C MET A 699 -7.67 3.39 10.18
N MET A 700 -8.37 2.50 9.47
CA MET A 700 -7.82 1.23 9.00
C MET A 700 -6.66 1.47 8.03
N LYS A 701 -6.84 2.34 7.05
CA LYS A 701 -5.79 2.72 6.11
C LYS A 701 -4.55 3.30 6.82
N SER A 702 -4.76 4.19 7.78
CA SER A 702 -3.65 4.74 8.56
C SER A 702 -2.94 3.68 9.42
N MET A 703 -3.66 2.65 9.87
CA MET A 703 -3.08 1.53 10.61
C MET A 703 -2.33 0.59 9.68
N ASP A 704 -2.86 0.32 8.49
CA ASP A 704 -2.21 -0.47 7.45
C ASP A 704 -0.92 0.20 6.97
N ASP A 705 -0.93 1.52 6.74
CA ASP A 705 0.26 2.30 6.39
C ASP A 705 1.34 2.20 7.48
N TYR A 706 0.94 2.25 8.75
CA TYR A 706 1.85 2.07 9.87
C TYR A 706 2.41 0.66 9.92
N VAL A 707 1.59 -0.38 9.72
CA VAL A 707 2.02 -1.78 9.65
C VAL A 707 3.00 -1.98 8.49
N HIS A 708 2.71 -1.44 7.30
CA HIS A 708 3.59 -1.52 6.13
C HIS A 708 4.94 -0.85 6.40
N SER A 709 4.95 0.32 7.05
CA SER A 709 6.20 0.99 7.43
C SER A 709 7.03 0.16 8.43
N LEU A 710 6.36 -0.55 9.34
CA LEU A 710 6.97 -1.45 10.30
C LEU A 710 7.54 -2.69 9.62
N GLU A 711 6.80 -3.29 8.70
CA GLU A 711 7.22 -4.45 7.92
C GLU A 711 8.43 -4.12 7.06
N ALA A 712 8.46 -2.96 6.41
CA ALA A 712 9.61 -2.49 5.64
C ALA A 712 10.87 -2.44 6.51
N ARG A 713 10.78 -1.83 7.70
CA ARG A 713 11.90 -1.75 8.65
C ARG A 713 12.31 -3.11 9.23
N VAL A 714 11.35 -4.00 9.46
CA VAL A 714 11.63 -5.38 9.91
C VAL A 714 12.35 -6.17 8.82
N ASN A 715 11.98 -5.98 7.55
CA ASN A 715 12.64 -6.63 6.42
C ASN A 715 14.07 -6.13 6.23
N GLU A 716 14.31 -4.82 6.39
CA GLU A 716 15.66 -4.25 6.38
C GLU A 716 16.57 -4.87 7.47
N ILE A 717 16.07 -4.96 8.71
CA ILE A 717 16.80 -5.61 9.81
C ILE A 717 17.04 -7.11 9.53
N ARG A 718 16.08 -7.80 8.91
CA ARG A 718 16.22 -9.21 8.52
C ARG A 718 17.30 -9.39 7.46
N GLU A 719 17.38 -8.51 6.46
CA GLU A 719 18.44 -8.54 5.45
C GLU A 719 19.81 -8.32 6.07
N GLU A 720 19.96 -7.33 6.94
CA GLU A 720 21.21 -7.06 7.67
C GLU A 720 21.62 -8.26 8.55
N SER A 721 20.64 -8.89 9.22
CA SER A 721 20.86 -10.11 10.00
C SER A 721 21.31 -11.28 9.12
N ASN A 722 20.72 -11.46 7.94
CA ASN A 722 21.10 -12.51 7.00
C ASN A 722 22.53 -12.32 6.48
N ILE A 723 22.89 -11.08 6.10
CA ILE A 723 24.27 -10.73 5.70
C ILE A 723 25.24 -11.05 6.84
N THR A 724 24.90 -10.70 8.08
CA THR A 724 25.74 -10.96 9.25
C THR A 724 25.89 -12.46 9.52
N LYS A 725 24.81 -13.24 9.39
CA LYS A 725 24.86 -14.72 9.52
C LYS A 725 25.74 -15.36 8.44
N HIS A 726 25.64 -14.90 7.19
CA HIS A 726 26.48 -15.40 6.10
C HIS A 726 27.97 -15.09 6.34
N ARG A 727 28.28 -13.87 6.79
CA ARG A 727 29.65 -13.48 7.17
C ARG A 727 30.18 -14.33 8.33
N MET A 728 29.36 -14.57 9.36
CA MET A 728 29.71 -15.43 10.49
C MET A 728 30.00 -16.88 10.04
N LYS A 729 29.15 -17.45 9.19
CA LYS A 729 29.33 -18.81 8.63
C LYS A 729 30.61 -18.90 7.81
N HIS A 730 30.89 -17.91 6.97
CA HIS A 730 32.13 -17.85 6.18
C HIS A 730 33.38 -17.75 7.06
N ILE A 731 33.34 -17.00 8.16
CA ILE A 731 34.45 -16.93 9.12
C ILE A 731 34.64 -18.29 9.81
N LEU A 732 33.57 -18.95 10.26
CA LEU A 732 33.65 -20.26 10.93
C LEU A 732 34.24 -21.35 10.03
N MET A 733 33.91 -21.35 8.73
CA MET A 733 34.47 -22.26 7.72
C MET A 733 35.99 -22.17 7.59
N GLN A 734 36.63 -21.10 8.08
CA GLN A 734 38.09 -20.96 8.07
C GLN A 734 38.77 -21.69 9.24
N TYR A 735 38.02 -22.08 10.27
CA TYR A 735 38.56 -22.67 11.50
C TYR A 735 38.10 -24.10 11.75
N MET A 736 37.04 -24.57 11.08
CA MET A 736 36.49 -25.92 11.25
C MET A 736 35.95 -26.49 9.92
N PRO A 737 35.92 -27.83 9.77
CA PRO A 737 35.25 -28.47 8.63
C PRO A 737 33.74 -28.16 8.59
N GLU A 738 33.17 -28.11 7.37
CA GLU A 738 31.75 -27.79 7.16
C GLU A 738 30.81 -28.78 7.88
N GLU A 739 31.17 -30.05 7.93
CA GLU A 739 30.42 -31.09 8.64
C GLU A 739 30.29 -30.81 10.14
N VAL A 740 31.39 -30.33 10.75
CA VAL A 740 31.45 -29.97 12.18
C VAL A 740 30.65 -28.69 12.46
N ILE A 741 30.72 -27.70 11.56
CA ILE A 741 29.97 -26.44 11.68
C ILE A 741 28.47 -26.68 11.58
N ASN A 742 28.04 -27.52 10.64
CA ASN A 742 26.63 -27.87 10.47
C ASN A 742 26.12 -28.70 11.65
N ALA A 743 26.90 -29.65 12.18
CA ALA A 743 26.53 -30.39 13.37
C ALA A 743 26.41 -29.47 14.60
N TRP A 744 27.36 -28.55 14.78
CA TRP A 744 27.35 -27.57 15.87
C TRP A 744 26.19 -26.58 15.78
N SER A 745 25.88 -26.05 14.59
CA SER A 745 24.80 -25.08 14.40
C SER A 745 23.41 -25.66 14.69
N HIS A 746 23.23 -26.97 14.54
CA HIS A 746 21.99 -27.68 14.83
C HIS A 746 21.96 -28.28 16.25
N GLY A 747 22.97 -27.99 17.07
CA GLY A 747 23.05 -28.47 18.47
C GLY A 747 23.35 -29.96 18.60
N HIS A 748 23.88 -30.61 17.56
CA HIS A 748 24.27 -32.01 17.63
C HIS A 748 25.61 -32.18 18.35
N LYS A 749 25.76 -33.28 19.09
CA LYS A 749 27.00 -33.64 19.76
C LYS A 749 28.05 -34.08 18.72
N ILE A 750 29.19 -33.40 18.68
CA ILE A 750 30.30 -33.72 17.79
C ILE A 750 31.14 -34.82 18.45
N ASN A 751 31.26 -35.98 17.80
CA ASN A 751 32.07 -37.10 18.30
C ASN A 751 33.52 -36.97 17.86
N ASN A 752 34.45 -37.46 18.69
CA ASN A 752 35.87 -37.51 18.35
C ASN A 752 36.13 -38.64 17.34
N GLU A 753 37.00 -38.38 16.38
CA GLU A 753 37.40 -39.35 15.36
C GLU A 753 38.84 -39.82 15.56
N ASP A 754 39.06 -41.14 15.57
CA ASP A 754 40.37 -41.76 15.71
C ASP A 754 40.94 -42.15 14.34
N PHE A 755 42.15 -41.69 14.04
CA PHE A 755 42.89 -42.03 12.83
C PHE A 755 44.10 -42.89 13.17
N SER A 756 44.24 -44.02 12.46
CA SER A 756 45.37 -44.94 12.63
C SER A 756 46.72 -44.28 12.31
N SER A 757 46.75 -43.37 11.35
CA SER A 757 47.90 -42.56 10.99
C SER A 757 47.46 -41.28 10.29
N ALA A 758 47.96 -40.12 10.75
CA ALA A 758 47.88 -38.84 10.05
C ALA A 758 49.17 -38.04 10.23
N SER A 759 49.44 -37.07 9.36
CA SER A 759 50.65 -36.25 9.41
C SER A 759 50.34 -34.85 9.93
N VAL A 760 51.01 -34.49 11.03
CA VAL A 760 50.91 -33.17 11.67
C VAL A 760 52.11 -32.33 11.25
N ILE A 761 51.86 -31.09 10.86
CA ILE A 761 52.89 -30.10 10.51
C ILE A 761 52.87 -29.00 11.57
N VAL A 762 54.04 -28.70 12.10
CA VAL A 762 54.27 -27.59 13.03
C VAL A 762 55.25 -26.62 12.38
N CYS A 763 54.83 -25.37 12.19
CA CYS A 763 55.64 -24.32 11.59
C CYS A 763 55.75 -23.12 12.53
N LYS A 764 56.95 -22.54 12.67
CA LYS A 764 57.15 -21.24 13.31
C LYS A 764 57.97 -20.30 12.42
N ILE A 765 57.43 -19.12 12.22
CA ILE A 765 58.08 -18.00 11.53
C ILE A 765 58.53 -16.99 12.61
N LYS A 766 59.81 -16.63 12.63
CA LYS A 766 60.33 -15.68 13.62
C LYS A 766 59.94 -14.24 13.23
N HIS A 767 59.21 -13.55 14.12
CA HIS A 767 58.62 -12.23 13.86
C HIS A 767 59.53 -11.03 14.15
N ASP A 768 60.70 -11.25 14.76
CA ASP A 768 61.64 -10.21 15.22
C ASP A 768 62.15 -9.24 14.14
N TYR A 769 61.93 -9.53 12.85
CA TYR A 769 62.36 -8.71 11.71
C TYR A 769 61.34 -7.62 11.30
N LEU A 770 60.16 -7.56 11.93
CA LEU A 770 59.04 -6.67 11.58
C LEU A 770 58.84 -5.49 12.55
N ASN A 771 59.91 -4.99 13.17
CA ASN A 771 59.82 -3.97 14.23
C ASN A 771 59.66 -2.51 13.75
N ASP A 772 59.55 -2.24 12.44
CA ASP A 772 59.32 -0.87 11.93
C ASP A 772 57.81 -0.54 11.87
N THR A 773 57.39 0.47 12.62
CA THR A 773 56.00 0.61 13.10
C THR A 773 54.94 1.01 12.06
N GLN A 774 55.27 1.27 10.78
CA GLN A 774 54.28 1.70 9.78
C GLN A 774 54.11 0.76 8.58
N THR A 775 55.06 -0.12 8.27
CA THR A 775 54.97 -1.09 7.17
C THR A 775 54.63 -2.52 7.63
N SER A 776 54.57 -2.78 8.94
CA SER A 776 54.48 -4.15 9.46
C SER A 776 53.10 -4.80 9.36
N MET A 777 52.00 -4.06 9.53
CA MET A 777 50.67 -4.68 9.58
C MET A 777 50.22 -5.23 8.22
N ASP A 778 50.46 -4.50 7.13
CA ASP A 778 50.09 -4.98 5.79
C ASP A 778 50.97 -6.14 5.32
N HIS A 779 52.25 -6.15 5.66
CA HIS A 779 53.12 -7.30 5.37
C HIS A 779 52.77 -8.53 6.20
N ILE A 780 52.41 -8.36 7.48
CA ILE A 780 51.89 -9.44 8.34
C ILE A 780 50.56 -9.96 7.79
N ASN A 781 49.63 -9.08 7.43
CA ASN A 781 48.35 -9.45 6.81
C ASN A 781 48.55 -10.14 5.46
N THR A 782 49.56 -9.75 4.68
CA THR A 782 49.91 -10.39 3.40
C THR A 782 50.50 -11.78 3.65
N LEU A 783 51.38 -11.92 4.63
CA LEU A 783 51.92 -13.20 5.06
C LEU A 783 50.82 -14.15 5.53
N HIS A 784 49.89 -13.67 6.36
CA HIS A 784 48.74 -14.46 6.80
C HIS A 784 47.79 -14.81 5.63
N ARG A 785 47.48 -13.88 4.72
CA ARG A 785 46.65 -14.14 3.53
C ARG A 785 47.24 -15.21 2.62
N VAL A 786 48.55 -15.18 2.39
CA VAL A 786 49.17 -16.15 1.48
C VAL A 786 49.36 -17.50 2.13
N LEU A 787 49.71 -17.55 3.43
CA LEU A 787 49.65 -18.80 4.18
C LEU A 787 48.25 -19.41 4.05
N ASP A 788 47.20 -18.62 4.27
CA ASP A 788 45.81 -19.10 4.15
C ASP A 788 45.49 -19.67 2.77
N ASN A 789 46.01 -19.07 1.70
CA ASN A 789 45.86 -19.58 0.34
C ASN A 789 46.65 -20.88 0.09
N ILE A 790 47.87 -21.02 0.61
CA ILE A 790 48.67 -22.24 0.50
C ILE A 790 48.01 -23.41 1.25
N ILE A 791 47.31 -23.10 2.34
CA ILE A 791 46.71 -24.07 3.25
C ILE A 791 45.29 -24.51 2.82
N ARG A 792 44.59 -23.72 2.00
CA ARG A 792 43.26 -24.06 1.41
C ARG A 792 43.24 -25.32 0.52
N SER A 793 44.36 -26.03 0.39
CA SER A 793 44.39 -27.34 -0.25
C SER A 793 43.36 -28.28 0.41
N PRO A 794 42.56 -29.04 -0.36
CA PRO A 794 41.47 -29.87 0.19
C PRO A 794 41.93 -30.98 1.15
N HIS A 795 43.24 -31.23 1.21
CA HIS A 795 43.86 -32.30 2.01
C HIS A 795 44.53 -31.80 3.30
N CYS A 796 44.37 -30.53 3.68
CA CYS A 796 44.99 -29.92 4.86
C CYS A 796 43.95 -29.17 5.72
N VAL A 797 43.92 -29.43 7.03
CA VAL A 797 43.06 -28.73 8.00
C VAL A 797 43.93 -27.96 8.99
N VAL A 798 43.59 -26.68 9.21
CA VAL A 798 44.26 -25.83 10.20
C VAL A 798 43.68 -26.05 11.58
N LEU A 799 44.56 -26.27 12.57
CA LEU A 799 44.14 -26.46 13.96
C LEU A 799 44.36 -25.22 14.82
N GLY A 800 45.29 -24.35 14.44
CA GLY A 800 45.58 -23.14 15.19
C GLY A 800 46.62 -22.24 14.53
N LYS A 801 46.41 -20.94 14.68
CA LYS A 801 47.34 -19.85 14.34
C LYS A 801 47.52 -19.01 15.60
N CYS A 802 48.75 -18.85 16.08
CA CYS A 802 49.05 -17.99 17.23
C CYS A 802 50.44 -17.37 17.06
N GLU A 803 50.55 -16.04 17.03
CA GLU A 803 51.83 -15.27 17.04
C GLU A 803 52.99 -15.93 16.25
N GLY A 804 52.79 -16.18 14.96
CA GLY A 804 53.80 -16.76 14.08
C GLY A 804 54.01 -18.27 14.17
N TYR A 805 53.18 -18.96 14.95
CA TYR A 805 53.10 -20.40 15.07
C TYR A 805 51.87 -20.93 14.33
N PHE A 806 52.07 -21.97 13.54
CA PHE A 806 51.05 -22.56 12.68
C PHE A 806 51.06 -24.08 12.82
N VAL A 807 49.89 -24.67 13.07
CA VAL A 807 49.70 -26.12 13.14
C VAL A 807 48.61 -26.56 12.18
N CYS A 808 48.93 -27.54 11.34
CA CYS A 808 47.95 -28.17 10.46
C CYS A 808 48.15 -29.68 10.39
N VAL A 809 47.12 -30.37 9.89
CA VAL A 809 47.10 -31.82 9.77
C VAL A 809 46.61 -32.22 8.39
N THR A 810 47.27 -33.21 7.81
CA THR A 810 46.90 -33.81 6.53
C THR A 810 46.42 -35.24 6.73
N GLY A 811 45.44 -35.66 5.92
CA GLY A 811 44.83 -37.00 5.99
C GLY A 811 43.56 -37.11 6.84
N VAL A 812 43.08 -36.00 7.40
CA VAL A 812 41.86 -35.95 8.25
C VAL A 812 40.61 -35.54 7.45
N SER A 813 40.70 -34.52 6.57
CA SER A 813 39.55 -34.02 5.79
C SER A 813 39.10 -34.98 4.68
N VAL A 814 40.06 -35.58 3.99
CA VAL A 814 39.87 -36.66 3.02
C VAL A 814 40.75 -37.78 3.54
N LYS A 815 40.18 -38.97 3.78
CA LYS A 815 40.89 -40.17 4.26
C LYS A 815 41.88 -40.67 3.21
N ALA A 816 42.92 -39.88 2.97
CA ALA A 816 43.90 -40.08 1.92
C ALA A 816 45.04 -40.94 2.48
N THR A 817 45.38 -42.01 1.77
CA THR A 817 46.50 -42.90 2.09
C THR A 817 47.86 -42.19 1.94
N ALA A 818 47.94 -41.17 1.07
CA ALA A 818 49.15 -40.38 0.82
C ALA A 818 49.31 -39.15 1.74
N HIS A 819 48.88 -39.23 3.01
CA HIS A 819 48.88 -38.08 3.92
C HIS A 819 50.29 -37.49 4.20
N ALA A 820 51.33 -38.33 4.23
CA ALA A 820 52.72 -37.90 4.45
C ALA A 820 53.31 -37.14 3.25
N GLN A 821 52.94 -37.54 2.03
CA GLN A 821 53.34 -36.85 0.80
C GLN A 821 52.69 -35.47 0.71
N HIS A 822 51.40 -35.36 0.99
CA HIS A 822 50.70 -34.07 1.04
C HIS A 822 51.30 -33.14 2.10
N ALA A 823 51.70 -33.67 3.26
CA ALA A 823 52.35 -32.86 4.29
C ALA A 823 53.70 -32.28 3.81
N CYS A 824 54.50 -33.08 3.12
CA CYS A 824 55.76 -32.61 2.55
C CYS A 824 55.56 -31.61 1.41
N GLN A 825 54.51 -31.76 0.60
CA GLN A 825 54.18 -30.82 -0.46
C GLN A 825 53.75 -29.46 0.12
N VAL A 826 52.92 -29.44 1.17
CA VAL A 826 52.53 -28.21 1.87
C VAL A 826 53.78 -27.52 2.46
N ALA A 827 54.68 -28.27 3.09
CA ALA A 827 55.93 -27.73 3.61
C ALA A 827 56.84 -27.15 2.51
N LYS A 828 56.92 -27.81 1.35
CA LYS A 828 57.66 -27.32 0.16
C LYS A 828 57.08 -26.01 -0.36
N ASN A 829 55.74 -25.92 -0.49
CA ASN A 829 55.06 -24.72 -0.95
C ASN A 829 55.28 -23.54 0.01
N ILE A 830 55.21 -23.78 1.32
CA ILE A 830 55.51 -22.78 2.34
C ILE A 830 56.95 -22.28 2.19
N MET A 831 57.92 -23.17 2.06
CA MET A 831 59.34 -22.80 1.90
C MET A 831 59.63 -22.01 0.62
N HIS A 832 59.08 -22.44 -0.52
CA HIS A 832 59.23 -21.73 -1.80
C HIS A 832 58.63 -20.32 -1.74
N TRP A 833 57.44 -20.20 -1.12
CA TRP A 833 56.79 -18.90 -0.99
C TRP A 833 57.57 -17.98 -0.05
N ILE A 834 58.04 -18.45 1.11
CA ILE A 834 58.85 -17.63 2.02
C ILE A 834 60.10 -17.11 1.31
N GLN A 835 60.70 -17.91 0.43
CA GLN A 835 61.83 -17.49 -0.38
C GLN A 835 61.46 -16.37 -1.36
N SER A 836 60.35 -16.51 -2.10
CA SER A 836 59.83 -15.47 -2.98
C SER A 836 59.48 -14.18 -2.23
N PHE A 837 58.83 -14.30 -1.08
CA PHE A 837 58.42 -13.18 -0.24
C PHE A 837 59.62 -12.46 0.39
N SER A 838 60.65 -13.21 0.80
CA SER A 838 61.90 -12.62 1.28
C SER A 838 62.59 -11.78 0.19
N ASN A 839 62.53 -12.23 -1.06
CA ASN A 839 63.07 -11.49 -2.21
C ASN A 839 62.26 -10.22 -2.51
N GLU A 840 60.92 -10.30 -2.42
CA GLU A 840 60.00 -9.18 -2.63
C GLU A 840 60.19 -8.08 -1.57
N LEU A 841 60.48 -8.47 -0.32
CA LEU A 841 60.85 -7.57 0.77
C LEU A 841 62.30 -7.05 0.69
N GLY A 842 63.08 -7.45 -0.33
CA GLY A 842 64.48 -7.02 -0.50
C GLY A 842 65.45 -7.55 0.56
N LEU A 843 65.08 -8.61 1.29
CA LEU A 843 65.90 -9.19 2.35
C LEU A 843 67.08 -9.98 1.76
N LYS A 844 68.31 -9.67 2.20
CA LYS A 844 69.53 -10.40 1.79
C LYS A 844 69.55 -11.86 2.25
N THR A 845 68.73 -12.21 3.23
CA THR A 845 68.62 -13.56 3.81
C THR A 845 67.16 -13.97 3.93
N MET A 846 66.87 -15.24 3.63
CA MET A 846 65.53 -15.81 3.79
C MET A 846 65.00 -15.63 5.22
N LEU A 847 63.72 -15.30 5.36
CA LEU A 847 63.06 -15.22 6.66
C LEU A 847 63.25 -16.53 7.45
N PRO A 848 63.64 -16.47 8.73
CA PRO A 848 63.93 -17.67 9.51
C PRO A 848 62.64 -18.41 9.86
N VAL A 849 62.43 -19.54 9.19
CA VAL A 849 61.29 -20.44 9.39
C VAL A 849 61.75 -21.83 9.80
N LYS A 850 61.03 -22.45 10.75
CA LYS A 850 61.25 -23.84 11.18
C LYS A 850 59.99 -24.65 10.91
N ILE A 851 60.15 -25.81 10.29
CA ILE A 851 59.03 -26.73 10.02
C ILE A 851 59.39 -28.12 10.53
N GLY A 852 58.52 -28.70 11.35
CA GLY A 852 58.56 -30.09 11.81
C GLY A 852 57.35 -30.87 11.32
N ILE A 853 57.58 -32.07 10.80
CA ILE A 853 56.51 -32.98 10.35
C ILE A 853 56.61 -34.29 11.12
N GLY A 854 55.49 -34.73 11.69
CA GLY A 854 55.37 -36.00 12.39
C GLY A 854 54.13 -36.76 11.96
N SER A 855 54.32 -38.03 11.57
CA SER A 855 53.24 -38.97 11.28
C SER A 855 53.06 -39.92 12.45
N GLY A 856 51.82 -40.21 12.84
CA GLY A 856 51.49 -41.16 13.90
C GLY A 856 49.99 -41.26 14.13
N ARG A 857 49.57 -42.04 15.14
CA ARG A 857 48.15 -42.15 15.51
C ARG A 857 47.66 -40.82 16.08
N VAL A 858 46.46 -40.39 15.67
CA VAL A 858 45.90 -39.10 16.11
C VAL A 858 44.39 -39.16 16.22
N THR A 859 43.87 -38.54 17.28
CA THR A 859 42.45 -38.33 17.54
C THR A 859 42.13 -36.86 17.28
N VAL A 860 41.05 -36.61 16.56
CA VAL A 860 40.61 -35.26 16.20
C VAL A 860 39.22 -35.01 16.78
N GLY A 861 39.00 -33.81 17.32
CA GLY A 861 37.73 -33.46 17.94
C GLY A 861 37.63 -31.98 18.28
N VAL A 862 36.45 -31.58 18.79
CA VAL A 862 36.19 -30.20 19.22
C VAL A 862 36.36 -30.10 20.73
N ILE A 863 37.16 -29.13 21.19
CA ILE A 863 37.42 -28.86 22.61
C ILE A 863 36.78 -27.52 22.98
N GLY A 864 35.99 -27.51 24.06
CA GLY A 864 35.39 -26.32 24.67
C GLY A 864 33.95 -26.06 24.23
N ASP A 865 33.06 -25.79 25.19
CA ASP A 865 31.62 -25.62 24.93
C ASP A 865 31.24 -24.20 24.48
N VAL A 866 31.95 -23.20 25.01
CA VAL A 866 31.66 -21.76 24.75
C VAL A 866 32.41 -21.23 23.53
N VAL A 867 33.67 -21.64 23.36
CA VAL A 867 34.49 -21.33 22.18
C VAL A 867 35.07 -22.65 21.67
N PRO A 868 34.33 -23.36 20.80
CA PRO A 868 34.78 -24.65 20.27
C PRO A 868 36.08 -24.48 19.47
N LYS A 869 37.07 -25.33 19.72
CA LYS A 869 38.34 -25.38 18.99
C LYS A 869 38.55 -26.78 18.42
N TYR A 870 38.74 -26.86 17.10
CA TYR A 870 39.08 -28.12 16.45
C TYR A 870 40.54 -28.45 16.76
N ALA A 871 40.76 -29.54 17.51
CA ALA A 871 42.04 -29.88 18.10
C ALA A 871 42.43 -31.32 17.79
N VAL A 872 43.74 -31.57 17.84
CA VAL A 872 44.32 -32.87 17.53
C VAL A 872 45.23 -33.33 18.66
N VAL A 873 44.97 -34.54 19.14
CA VAL A 873 45.68 -35.15 20.27
C VAL A 873 46.18 -36.53 19.83
N GLY A 874 47.45 -36.83 20.12
CA GLY A 874 48.02 -38.13 19.80
C GLY A 874 49.53 -38.07 19.60
N ASP A 875 50.10 -39.23 19.28
CA ASP A 875 51.54 -39.39 19.11
C ASP A 875 52.06 -38.61 17.91
N GLY A 876 51.26 -38.51 16.83
CA GLY A 876 51.61 -37.71 15.66
C GLY A 876 51.88 -36.23 16.00
N ASN A 877 51.06 -35.63 16.88
CA ASN A 877 51.22 -34.24 17.30
C ASN A 877 52.49 -34.05 18.17
N LYS A 878 52.72 -34.95 19.13
CA LYS A 878 53.94 -34.93 19.98
C LYS A 878 55.21 -35.06 19.14
N ILE A 879 55.22 -36.00 18.19
CA ILE A 879 56.35 -36.25 17.30
C ILE A 879 56.59 -35.04 16.40
N ALA A 880 55.55 -34.45 15.82
CA ALA A 880 55.68 -33.26 14.98
C ALA A 880 56.27 -32.07 15.75
N TYR A 881 55.83 -31.85 16.99
CA TYR A 881 56.39 -30.82 17.86
C TYR A 881 57.88 -31.04 18.16
N GLU A 882 58.29 -32.28 18.45
CA GLU A 882 59.69 -32.62 18.67
C GLU A 882 60.54 -32.43 17.42
N MET A 883 60.03 -32.82 16.25
CA MET A 883 60.70 -32.57 14.96
C MET A 883 60.85 -31.07 14.71
N TYR A 884 59.85 -30.27 15.05
CA TYR A 884 59.92 -28.80 14.95
C TYR A 884 60.98 -28.22 15.90
N ARG A 885 61.03 -28.69 17.16
CA ARG A 885 61.97 -28.21 18.18
C ARG A 885 63.43 -28.44 17.74
N LEU A 886 63.69 -29.59 17.14
CA LEU A 886 65.00 -30.01 16.62
C LEU A 886 65.30 -29.48 15.21
N ALA A 887 64.36 -28.78 14.56
CA ALA A 887 64.58 -28.21 13.24
C ALA A 887 65.49 -26.97 13.29
N LEU A 888 66.37 -26.86 12.30
CA LEU A 888 67.16 -25.65 12.04
C LEU A 888 66.35 -24.68 11.18
N TYR A 889 66.63 -23.38 11.31
CA TYR A 889 65.99 -22.37 10.46
C TYR A 889 66.29 -22.61 8.98
N GLY A 890 65.28 -22.42 8.13
CA GLY A 890 65.35 -22.66 6.70
C GLY A 890 65.32 -24.15 6.31
N LYS A 891 65.08 -25.07 7.25
CA LYS A 891 65.03 -26.52 6.99
C LYS A 891 63.73 -27.14 7.52
N VAL A 892 63.29 -28.18 6.82
CA VAL A 892 62.16 -29.04 7.21
C VAL A 892 62.72 -30.31 7.84
N ARG A 893 62.28 -30.65 9.05
CA ARG A 893 62.63 -31.91 9.73
C ARG A 893 61.43 -32.83 9.73
N ILE A 894 61.64 -34.08 9.33
CA ILE A 894 60.59 -35.11 9.30
C ILE A 894 60.95 -36.25 10.26
N SER A 895 59.94 -36.88 10.85
CA SER A 895 60.15 -38.07 11.69
C SER A 895 60.52 -39.29 10.83
N GLN A 896 61.14 -40.30 11.46
CA GLN A 896 61.44 -41.56 10.79
C GLN A 896 60.16 -42.27 10.29
N GLN A 897 59.05 -42.14 11.03
CA GLN A 897 57.75 -42.68 10.62
C GLN A 897 57.20 -41.96 9.40
N THR A 898 57.35 -40.63 9.31
CA THR A 898 56.98 -39.87 8.12
C THR A 898 57.82 -40.28 6.90
N TYR A 899 59.11 -40.55 7.09
CA TYR A 899 60.01 -41.01 6.03
C TYR A 899 59.57 -42.34 5.41
N PHE A 900 59.19 -43.32 6.23
CA PHE A 900 58.72 -44.63 5.73
C PHE A 900 57.39 -44.57 4.98
N LEU A 901 56.60 -43.51 5.17
CA LEU A 901 55.32 -43.32 4.51
C LEU A 901 55.43 -42.53 3.19
N LEU A 902 56.64 -42.14 2.78
CA LEU A 902 56.89 -41.45 1.51
C LEU A 902 57.17 -42.46 0.39
N PRO A 903 56.64 -42.24 -0.83
CA PRO A 903 56.96 -43.07 -1.99
C PRO A 903 58.42 -42.86 -2.44
N GLU A 904 59.05 -43.92 -2.96
CA GLU A 904 60.45 -43.92 -3.43
C GLU A 904 60.69 -42.94 -4.60
N GLU A 905 59.66 -42.64 -5.40
CA GLU A 905 59.69 -41.70 -6.54
C GLU A 905 59.27 -40.26 -6.15
N SER A 906 59.70 -39.75 -5.00
CA SER A 906 59.41 -38.38 -4.59
C SER A 906 60.53 -37.40 -4.97
N ASP A 907 60.17 -36.25 -5.55
CA ASP A 907 61.07 -35.12 -5.93
C ASP A 907 61.77 -34.42 -4.73
N ILE A 908 61.86 -35.09 -3.58
CA ILE A 908 62.31 -34.53 -2.31
C ILE A 908 63.65 -35.15 -1.94
N LYS A 909 64.72 -34.34 -1.96
CA LYS A 909 66.05 -34.78 -1.51
C LYS A 909 66.10 -34.85 0.02
N ILE A 910 66.08 -36.06 0.59
CA ILE A 910 66.12 -36.29 2.03
C ILE A 910 67.54 -36.67 2.46
N LYS A 911 68.11 -35.95 3.44
CA LYS A 911 69.43 -36.26 4.02
C LYS A 911 69.24 -36.89 5.40
N LYS A 912 69.73 -38.11 5.59
CA LYS A 912 69.70 -38.80 6.89
C LYS A 912 70.68 -38.13 7.85
N GLU A 913 70.21 -37.72 9.02
CA GLU A 913 71.03 -37.10 10.05
C GLU A 913 71.44 -38.18 11.07
N THR A 914 72.74 -38.51 11.12
CA THR A 914 73.30 -39.40 12.15
C THR A 914 73.66 -38.56 13.37
N HIS A 915 72.85 -38.62 14.44
CA HIS A 915 73.18 -37.94 15.69
C HIS A 915 74.17 -38.79 16.51
N ILE A 916 75.39 -38.27 16.69
CA ILE A 916 76.24 -38.55 17.86
C ILE A 916 75.99 -37.36 18.79
N ASP A 917 75.33 -37.60 19.92
CA ASP A 917 75.07 -36.56 20.91
C ASP A 917 76.37 -36.11 21.58
N LYS A 918 76.89 -34.94 21.19
CA LYS A 918 77.71 -34.14 22.10
C LYS A 918 76.76 -33.38 23.03
N VAL A 919 76.45 -33.96 24.18
CA VAL A 919 75.90 -33.21 25.31
C VAL A 919 76.90 -32.09 25.65
N PRO A 920 76.48 -30.81 25.76
CA PRO A 920 77.39 -29.75 26.19
C PRO A 920 77.69 -29.96 27.67
N ILE A 921 78.89 -30.49 27.96
CA ILE A 921 79.46 -30.70 29.30
C ILE A 921 79.38 -29.42 30.16
N GLN A 922 79.28 -28.25 29.53
CA GLN A 922 79.17 -26.93 30.15
C GLN A 922 77.87 -26.72 30.95
N SER A 923 76.75 -27.31 30.50
CA SER A 923 75.45 -27.18 31.20
C SER A 923 75.36 -28.08 32.44
N LEU A 924 76.01 -29.25 32.40
CA LEU A 924 76.16 -30.15 33.55
C LEU A 924 77.14 -29.57 34.59
N LEU A 925 78.23 -28.94 34.17
CA LEU A 925 79.18 -28.25 35.06
C LEU A 925 78.57 -27.05 35.80
N LEU A 926 77.72 -26.26 35.12
CA LEU A 926 77.02 -25.12 35.73
C LEU A 926 76.00 -25.55 36.79
N LEU A 927 75.21 -26.61 36.50
CA LEU A 927 74.29 -27.21 37.47
C LEU A 927 75.03 -27.81 38.68
N LEU A 928 76.18 -28.47 38.45
CA LEU A 928 77.04 -29.03 39.51
C LEU A 928 77.70 -27.96 40.39
N SER A 929 78.11 -26.81 39.83
CA SER A 929 78.68 -25.71 40.61
C SER A 929 77.66 -25.06 41.56
N SER A 930 76.40 -24.94 41.11
CA SER A 930 75.32 -24.36 41.91
C SER A 930 74.93 -25.26 43.08
N HIS A 931 74.95 -26.59 42.88
CA HIS A 931 74.55 -27.57 43.90
C HIS A 931 75.64 -27.84 44.94
N MET A 932 76.93 -27.73 44.56
CA MET A 932 78.08 -27.87 45.48
C MET A 932 78.21 -26.70 46.48
N SER A 933 77.66 -25.52 46.16
CA SER A 933 77.70 -24.35 47.05
C SER A 933 76.67 -24.40 48.20
N LYS A 934 75.62 -25.22 48.09
CA LYS A 934 74.47 -25.24 49.01
C LYS A 934 74.53 -26.25 50.16
N HIS A 935 75.59 -27.04 50.29
CA HIS A 935 75.77 -27.98 51.41
C HIS A 935 77.12 -27.81 52.11
N SER A 936 77.08 -27.76 53.45
CA SER A 936 78.20 -27.45 54.36
C SER A 936 78.94 -28.67 54.92
N ASN A 937 78.67 -29.89 54.45
CA ASN A 937 79.27 -31.10 55.01
C ASN A 937 80.35 -31.71 54.08
N LYS A 938 81.59 -31.80 54.59
CA LYS A 938 82.79 -32.20 53.82
C LYS A 938 82.74 -33.66 53.35
N SER A 939 82.04 -34.54 54.08
CA SER A 939 81.89 -35.96 53.73
C SER A 939 80.94 -36.20 52.54
N MET A 940 79.90 -35.38 52.41
CA MET A 940 78.87 -35.53 51.37
C MET A 940 79.39 -35.09 49.98
N ARG A 941 80.34 -34.14 49.94
CA ARG A 941 81.00 -33.72 48.69
C ARG A 941 81.85 -34.82 48.06
N SER A 942 82.54 -35.61 48.88
CA SER A 942 83.38 -36.73 48.41
C SER A 942 82.54 -37.86 47.81
N VAL A 943 81.39 -38.16 48.42
CA VAL A 943 80.47 -39.20 47.93
C VAL A 943 79.81 -38.78 46.62
N ILE A 944 79.39 -37.52 46.49
CA ILE A 944 78.80 -36.98 45.26
C ILE A 944 79.85 -36.91 44.15
N ALA A 945 81.09 -36.49 44.43
CA ALA A 945 82.17 -36.48 43.45
C ALA A 945 82.51 -37.90 42.95
N TYR A 946 82.51 -38.90 43.84
CA TYR A 946 82.77 -40.29 43.48
C TYR A 946 81.62 -40.91 42.67
N PHE A 947 80.37 -40.61 43.00
CA PHE A 947 79.20 -41.04 42.22
C PHE A 947 79.17 -40.40 40.83
N VAL A 948 79.54 -39.12 40.73
CA VAL A 948 79.63 -38.40 39.45
C VAL A 948 80.78 -38.96 38.61
N LEU A 949 81.94 -39.28 39.20
CA LEU A 949 83.07 -39.89 38.48
C LEU A 949 82.70 -41.27 37.92
N ILE A 950 82.01 -42.12 38.71
CA ILE A 950 81.54 -43.43 38.24
C ILE A 950 80.49 -43.29 37.14
N THR A 951 79.59 -42.31 37.26
CA THR A 951 78.54 -42.09 36.25
C THR A 951 79.11 -41.53 34.96
N VAL A 952 80.12 -40.66 35.03
CA VAL A 952 80.82 -40.11 33.85
C VAL A 952 81.70 -41.16 33.17
N VAL A 953 82.40 -42.02 33.93
CA VAL A 953 83.20 -43.12 33.37
C VAL A 953 82.33 -44.25 32.78
N LYS A 954 81.07 -44.40 33.22
CA LYS A 954 80.09 -45.30 32.59
C LYS A 954 79.42 -44.71 31.34
N TYR A 955 79.54 -43.40 31.11
CA TYR A 955 78.86 -42.68 30.02
C TYR A 955 79.82 -42.27 28.88
N ILE A 956 81.13 -42.24 29.14
CA ILE A 956 82.20 -42.33 28.13
C ILE A 956 82.30 -43.79 27.68
#